data_AF-A0AAN8CT96-F1
#
_entry.id   AF-A0AAN8CT96-F1
#
_cell.length_a   1.000
_cell.length_b   1.000
_cell.length_c   1.000
_cell.angle_alpha   90.00
_cell.angle_beta   90.00
_cell.angle_gamma   90.00
#
_symmetry.space_group_name_H-M   'P 1'
#
loop_
_entity.id
_entity.type
_entity.pdbx_description
1 polymer ?
#
loop_
_entity_poly.entity_id
_entity_poly.type
_entity_poly.pdbx_seq_one_letter_code
_entity_poly.pdbx_strand_id
1 'polypeptide(L)'
;MNRVAALITFLTFMVLSEAQHEPGFCSFYEECGHNPSVGGTLLPPIVPCLNYSRARALTGKHYRRLKEVCPFLDRGEGNTFACCSENQLSSLERSLSLSKSLLVRCPSCAENFAHLHCINTCSPNQSQMVKVTKVMNVTTLNITKEGVVGYEAFLSTSFSDLSFQSCKSVRIPATGGFAIGTMCGRYGAKLCTPQRWYDFQGDSSNGLAPLDIDFLLVPPGVTEGLPAGVIPYAGRALRCNETTPSGSQDCSCQDCQESCPRMPPLNLPPGPFRLLGTDGFLVITILLLCLLLFSFIFYLAVAHQVRSDKRKDEKKGKRKGKGKDQNSNDVNQRLIDPSEVTCAEQNSLVAQALLSLQFRYWGTLMATYPLTVLLLSAAVTAVFSVGLKDIELTTDPVDLWSAPNSRARQEKEFHDTFFDPFFRTNQLILTAPGKKGHIYDSLLFGKQNFSGIISKDLIIELMELQSRIQNIEFWSEDLNRTASLKDVCFAPLNPSNPNLTDCAVNSLPQYFQNSLDNLNAKANMTELGVTKEVDWRDHLIYCLGSPLSFKDITALGLSCMADYGAPVFSFLAVGGYENDDLTNAEALVMTFSLNNYARTNTKFKVAMQWETEFLKIVQDYQKSPSANFTFAYMAERSLEDEINRTTAEDIPIFMISYAVIFVYIAVALGEYSSLKRILVRL
;
A
#
# COMPACT_ATOMS: atom_id res chain seq x y z
N MET A 1 -48.96 -72.15 30.75
CA MET A 1 -47.62 -71.52 30.62
C MET A 1 -47.19 -71.49 29.15
N ASN A 2 -47.84 -70.68 28.30
CA ASN A 2 -47.40 -70.51 26.90
C ASN A 2 -47.98 -69.24 26.23
N ARG A 3 -48.13 -68.14 26.99
CA ARG A 3 -48.59 -66.83 26.48
C ARG A 3 -47.94 -65.60 27.13
N VAL A 4 -46.75 -65.77 27.73
CA VAL A 4 -46.00 -64.64 28.34
C VAL A 4 -44.64 -64.42 27.68
N ALA A 5 -44.12 -65.39 26.93
CA ALA A 5 -42.80 -65.29 26.29
C ALA A 5 -42.79 -64.55 24.93
N ALA A 6 -43.95 -64.32 24.31
CA ALA A 6 -44.03 -63.68 22.99
C ALA A 6 -44.21 -62.15 23.04
N LEU A 7 -44.51 -61.58 24.21
CA LEU A 7 -44.66 -60.13 24.37
C LEU A 7 -43.34 -59.44 24.76
N ILE A 8 -42.38 -60.19 25.30
CA ILE A 8 -41.11 -59.64 25.79
C ILE A 8 -40.06 -59.56 24.67
N THR A 9 -40.16 -60.39 23.63
CA THR A 9 -39.26 -60.36 22.47
C THR A 9 -39.64 -59.33 21.40
N PHE A 10 -40.85 -58.73 21.48
CA PHE A 10 -41.23 -57.59 20.62
C PHE A 10 -40.94 -56.23 21.28
N LEU A 11 -40.60 -56.21 22.57
CA LEU A 11 -40.22 -55.01 23.33
C LEU A 11 -38.70 -54.80 23.44
N THR A 12 -37.89 -55.72 22.92
CA THR A 12 -36.43 -55.59 22.80
C THR A 12 -35.96 -55.28 21.37
N PHE A 13 -36.87 -54.81 20.52
CA PHE A 13 -36.57 -54.31 19.16
C PHE A 13 -36.99 -52.83 19.01
N MET A 14 -36.49 -52.00 19.92
CA MET A 14 -36.42 -50.52 19.85
C MET A 14 -35.42 -50.18 20.97
N VAL A 15 -34.22 -49.63 20.77
CA VAL A 15 -33.82 -48.49 19.96
C VAL A 15 -32.31 -48.63 19.75
N LEU A 16 -31.88 -49.13 18.59
CA LEU A 16 -30.60 -48.73 18.01
C LEU A 16 -30.97 -47.53 17.13
N SER A 17 -31.17 -46.36 17.73
CA SER A 17 -31.52 -45.16 16.98
C SER A 17 -30.28 -44.71 16.21
N GLU A 18 -30.27 -44.97 14.90
CA GLU A 18 -29.97 -43.84 14.03
C GLU A 18 -30.92 -42.70 14.45
N ALA A 19 -30.36 -41.52 14.76
CA ALA A 19 -31.14 -40.38 15.19
C ALA A 19 -32.21 -40.10 14.13
N GLN A 20 -33.49 -40.23 14.49
CA GLN A 20 -34.59 -39.95 13.59
C GLN A 20 -34.76 -38.43 13.48
N HIS A 21 -35.05 -37.93 12.29
CA HIS A 21 -35.25 -36.50 12.05
C HIS A 21 -36.66 -36.06 12.51
N GLU A 22 -36.89 -36.06 13.84
CA GLU A 22 -38.18 -35.75 14.46
C GLU A 22 -38.23 -34.32 15.04
N PRO A 23 -39.36 -33.61 14.98
CA PRO A 23 -39.50 -32.29 15.60
C PRO A 23 -39.41 -32.38 17.13
N GLY A 24 -38.77 -31.40 17.77
CA GLY A 24 -38.63 -31.31 19.22
C GLY A 24 -37.52 -32.17 19.84
N PHE A 25 -36.65 -32.76 19.03
CA PHE A 25 -35.51 -33.57 19.46
C PHE A 25 -34.17 -32.90 19.16
N CYS A 26 -33.17 -33.31 19.94
CA CYS A 26 -31.78 -32.90 19.88
C CYS A 26 -30.94 -34.07 19.36
N SER A 27 -29.91 -33.78 18.56
CA SER A 27 -28.93 -34.78 18.11
C SER A 27 -27.79 -34.94 19.11
N PHE A 28 -27.43 -33.87 19.82
CA PHE A 28 -26.38 -33.86 20.83
C PHE A 28 -26.73 -32.93 22.00
N TYR A 29 -26.14 -33.19 23.17
CA TYR A 29 -26.37 -32.40 24.39
C TYR A 29 -25.21 -32.57 25.38
N GLU A 30 -24.83 -31.49 26.08
CA GLU A 30 -23.60 -31.37 26.90
C GLU A 30 -22.28 -31.40 26.11
N GLU A 31 -21.22 -30.96 26.76
CA GLU A 31 -19.83 -31.05 26.25
C GLU A 31 -19.19 -32.39 26.66
N CYS A 32 -18.46 -32.99 25.71
CA CYS A 32 -17.78 -34.29 25.89
C CYS A 32 -16.30 -34.17 26.22
N GLY A 33 -15.66 -33.09 25.77
CA GLY A 33 -14.24 -32.81 25.96
C GLY A 33 -13.60 -32.30 24.69
N HIS A 34 -12.27 -32.38 24.62
CA HIS A 34 -11.50 -31.94 23.45
C HIS A 34 -11.63 -32.92 22.28
N ASN A 35 -11.69 -32.38 21.07
CA ASN A 35 -11.60 -33.13 19.83
C ASN A 35 -10.19 -33.71 19.67
N PRO A 36 -10.00 -35.05 19.66
CA PRO A 36 -8.67 -35.64 19.52
C PRO A 36 -8.13 -35.56 18.09
N SER A 37 -8.96 -35.26 17.08
CA SER A 37 -8.52 -35.15 15.69
C SER A 37 -7.99 -33.77 15.30
N VAL A 38 -8.14 -32.77 16.16
CA VAL A 38 -7.81 -31.37 15.84
C VAL A 38 -6.74 -30.86 16.82
N GLY A 39 -5.61 -30.41 16.28
CA GLY A 39 -4.48 -29.88 17.05
C GLY A 39 -4.03 -28.51 16.56
N GLY A 40 -3.35 -27.75 17.44
CA GLY A 40 -2.78 -26.44 17.11
C GLY A 40 -3.82 -25.39 16.72
N THR A 41 -4.92 -25.33 17.46
CA THR A 41 -6.02 -24.39 17.24
C THR A 41 -5.87 -23.14 18.10
N LEU A 42 -6.42 -22.01 17.62
CA LEU A 42 -6.48 -20.77 18.40
C LEU A 42 -7.47 -20.86 19.56
N LEU A 43 -8.52 -21.69 19.40
CA LEU A 43 -9.56 -21.92 20.39
C LEU A 43 -9.60 -23.39 20.81
N PRO A 44 -9.91 -23.71 22.09
CA PRO A 44 -10.10 -25.09 22.53
C PRO A 44 -11.17 -25.81 21.68
N PRO A 45 -10.84 -26.92 20.99
CA PRO A 45 -11.78 -27.59 20.10
C PRO A 45 -12.69 -28.52 20.93
N ILE A 46 -13.65 -27.95 21.66
CA ILE A 46 -14.57 -28.71 22.51
C ILE A 46 -15.72 -29.26 21.67
N VAL A 47 -16.01 -30.56 21.80
CA VAL A 47 -17.06 -31.25 21.03
C VAL A 47 -18.27 -31.62 21.90
N PRO A 48 -19.50 -31.59 21.35
CA PRO A 48 -20.69 -31.98 22.08
C PRO A 48 -20.82 -33.50 22.18
N CYS A 49 -21.52 -33.99 23.19
CA CYS A 49 -21.81 -35.42 23.34
C CYS A 49 -23.01 -35.86 22.50
N LEU A 50 -22.88 -36.99 21.82
CA LEU A 50 -24.00 -37.63 21.15
C LEU A 50 -25.09 -37.95 22.18
N ASN A 51 -26.29 -37.39 21.96
CA ASN A 51 -27.40 -37.55 22.89
C ASN A 51 -28.73 -37.25 22.19
N TYR A 52 -29.35 -38.29 21.65
CA TYR A 52 -30.69 -38.17 21.07
C TYR A 52 -31.74 -38.06 22.19
N SER A 53 -32.21 -36.84 22.44
CA SER A 53 -33.16 -36.56 23.53
C SER A 53 -34.12 -35.43 23.17
N ARG A 54 -35.24 -35.31 23.90
CA ARG A 54 -36.16 -34.19 23.70
C ARG A 54 -35.52 -32.87 24.14
N ALA A 55 -35.86 -31.80 23.43
CA ALA A 55 -35.48 -30.44 23.80
C ALA A 55 -35.94 -30.13 25.23
N ARG A 56 -35.09 -29.42 25.98
CA ARG A 56 -35.31 -29.15 27.41
C ARG A 56 -35.91 -27.77 27.59
N ALA A 57 -36.93 -27.66 28.44
CA ALA A 57 -37.48 -26.36 28.83
C ALA A 57 -36.44 -25.60 29.68
N LEU A 58 -36.14 -24.37 29.28
CA LEU A 58 -35.17 -23.53 29.97
C LEU A 58 -35.85 -22.65 31.02
N THR A 59 -35.23 -22.56 32.20
CA THR A 59 -35.69 -21.71 33.31
C THR A 59 -34.49 -21.06 34.02
N GLY A 60 -34.71 -19.94 34.72
CA GLY A 60 -33.73 -19.33 35.59
C GLY A 60 -32.45 -18.88 34.87
N LYS A 61 -31.28 -19.28 35.39
CA LYS A 61 -29.97 -18.86 34.87
C LYS A 61 -29.74 -19.33 33.43
N HIS A 62 -30.10 -20.57 33.12
CA HIS A 62 -29.92 -21.15 31.79
C HIS A 62 -30.73 -20.39 30.73
N TYR A 63 -31.98 -20.03 31.04
CA TYR A 63 -32.81 -19.21 30.15
C TYR A 63 -32.20 -17.84 29.88
N ARG A 64 -31.74 -17.12 30.93
CA ARG A 64 -31.10 -15.80 30.77
C ARG A 64 -29.86 -15.90 29.88
N ARG A 65 -29.06 -16.95 30.06
CA ARG A 65 -27.85 -17.15 29.26
C ARG A 65 -28.15 -17.43 27.79
N LEU A 66 -29.18 -18.24 27.50
CA LEU A 66 -29.63 -18.43 26.12
C LEU A 66 -30.08 -17.11 25.50
N LYS A 67 -30.82 -16.29 26.24
CA LYS A 67 -31.32 -14.99 25.75
C LYS A 67 -30.19 -14.02 25.44
N GLU A 68 -29.11 -14.03 26.22
CA GLU A 68 -27.92 -13.20 25.97
C GLU A 68 -27.15 -13.66 24.71
N VAL A 69 -26.90 -14.97 24.56
CA VAL A 69 -26.04 -15.49 23.49
C VAL A 69 -26.81 -15.68 22.17
N CYS A 70 -28.04 -16.19 22.26
CA CYS A 70 -28.90 -16.58 21.14
C CYS A 70 -30.33 -15.99 21.29
N PRO A 71 -30.49 -14.65 21.26
CA PRO A 71 -31.77 -13.98 21.52
C PRO A 71 -32.91 -14.41 20.59
N PHE A 72 -32.60 -14.83 19.36
CA PHE A 72 -33.58 -15.27 18.36
C PHE A 72 -34.34 -16.55 18.74
N LEU A 73 -33.82 -17.34 19.67
CA LEU A 73 -34.47 -18.56 20.16
C LEU A 73 -35.42 -18.29 21.34
N ASP A 74 -35.44 -17.07 21.88
CA ASP A 74 -36.29 -16.69 23.02
C ASP A 74 -37.78 -16.69 22.65
N ARG A 75 -38.57 -17.46 23.40
CA ARG A 75 -40.05 -17.49 23.34
C ARG A 75 -40.70 -17.13 24.68
N GLY A 76 -39.93 -16.58 25.61
CA GLY A 76 -40.32 -16.30 27.00
C GLY A 76 -39.88 -17.38 27.98
N GLU A 77 -39.71 -17.00 29.25
CA GLU A 77 -39.31 -17.92 30.31
C GLU A 77 -40.36 -19.03 30.52
N GLY A 78 -39.91 -20.28 30.59
CA GLY A 78 -40.79 -21.46 30.70
C GLY A 78 -41.39 -21.96 29.38
N ASN A 79 -41.42 -21.12 28.33
CA ASN A 79 -41.88 -21.50 26.98
C ASN A 79 -40.72 -21.75 26.00
N THR A 80 -39.50 -21.41 26.39
CA THR A 80 -38.30 -21.57 25.57
C THR A 80 -37.71 -22.96 25.79
N PHE A 81 -37.59 -23.73 24.70
CA PHE A 81 -36.95 -25.04 24.68
C PHE A 81 -35.64 -24.95 23.89
N ALA A 82 -34.60 -25.66 24.33
CA ALA A 82 -33.30 -25.69 23.65
C ALA A 82 -32.59 -27.05 23.77
N CYS A 83 -31.65 -27.27 22.86
CA CYS A 83 -30.83 -28.47 22.75
C CYS A 83 -29.38 -28.28 23.22
N CYS A 84 -29.11 -27.27 24.05
CA CYS A 84 -27.77 -27.00 24.57
C CYS A 84 -27.75 -26.83 26.10
N SER A 85 -26.57 -26.96 26.69
CA SER A 85 -26.30 -26.69 28.11
C SER A 85 -25.65 -25.31 28.33
N GLU A 86 -25.58 -24.86 29.59
CA GLU A 86 -24.91 -23.60 29.96
C GLU A 86 -23.43 -23.58 29.56
N ASN A 87 -22.75 -24.73 29.61
CA ASN A 87 -21.35 -24.86 29.20
C ASN A 87 -21.23 -24.66 27.68
N GLN A 88 -22.06 -25.36 26.90
CA GLN A 88 -22.10 -25.20 25.44
C GLN A 88 -22.38 -23.76 25.02
N LEU A 89 -23.28 -23.05 25.72
CA LEU A 89 -23.53 -21.63 25.48
C LEU A 89 -22.30 -20.75 25.78
N SER A 90 -21.56 -21.06 26.85
CA SER A 90 -20.36 -20.31 27.22
C SER A 90 -19.21 -20.55 26.23
N SER A 91 -19.04 -21.79 25.77
CA SER A 91 -18.09 -22.14 24.71
C SER A 91 -18.46 -21.51 23.36
N LEU A 92 -19.76 -21.50 23.02
CA LEU A 92 -20.27 -20.85 21.82
C LEU A 92 -20.06 -19.34 21.85
N GLU A 93 -20.36 -18.67 22.97
CA GLU A 93 -20.11 -17.23 23.10
C GLU A 93 -18.62 -16.90 22.93
N ARG A 94 -17.74 -17.71 23.54
CA ARG A 94 -16.29 -17.54 23.42
C ARG A 94 -15.82 -17.73 21.97
N SER A 95 -16.32 -18.73 21.24
CA SER A 95 -15.94 -18.92 19.83
C SER A 95 -16.45 -17.80 18.92
N LEU A 96 -17.69 -17.36 19.14
CA LEU A 96 -18.30 -16.27 18.40
C LEU A 96 -17.63 -14.92 18.67
N SER A 97 -17.02 -14.72 19.84
CA SER A 97 -16.43 -13.43 20.22
C SER A 97 -15.36 -12.94 19.21
N LEU A 98 -14.52 -13.84 18.70
CA LEU A 98 -13.49 -13.52 17.73
C LEU A 98 -14.10 -13.03 16.41
N SER A 99 -15.01 -13.81 15.82
CA SER A 99 -15.66 -13.44 14.56
C SER A 99 -16.58 -12.23 14.71
N LYS A 100 -17.32 -12.12 15.83
CA LYS A 100 -18.14 -10.94 16.12
C LYS A 100 -17.30 -9.68 16.20
N SER A 101 -16.10 -9.72 16.79
CA SER A 101 -15.22 -8.55 16.87
C SER A 101 -14.83 -8.00 15.49
N LEU A 102 -14.69 -8.88 14.49
CA LEU A 102 -14.41 -8.50 13.09
C LEU A 102 -15.67 -7.99 12.38
N LEU A 103 -16.84 -8.57 12.69
CA LEU A 103 -18.10 -8.28 12.00
C LEU A 103 -18.93 -7.16 12.64
N VAL A 104 -18.56 -6.68 13.84
CA VAL A 104 -19.35 -5.72 14.65
C VAL A 104 -19.65 -4.40 13.94
N ARG A 105 -18.85 -4.04 12.93
CA ARG A 105 -19.10 -2.85 12.09
C ARG A 105 -20.43 -2.92 11.32
N CYS A 106 -20.95 -4.12 11.09
CA CYS A 106 -22.31 -4.35 10.60
C CYS A 106 -23.06 -5.29 11.56
N PRO A 107 -23.86 -4.75 12.50
CA PRO A 107 -24.57 -5.55 13.49
C PRO A 107 -25.46 -6.65 12.88
N SER A 108 -26.16 -6.36 11.78
CA SER A 108 -26.97 -7.36 11.06
C SER A 108 -26.16 -8.58 10.62
N CYS A 109 -24.94 -8.35 10.12
CA CYS A 109 -24.02 -9.43 9.75
C CYS A 109 -23.56 -10.23 10.96
N ALA A 110 -23.09 -9.56 12.02
CA ALA A 110 -22.62 -10.21 13.23
C ALA A 110 -23.72 -11.07 13.89
N GLU A 111 -24.97 -10.61 13.85
CA GLU A 111 -26.12 -11.35 14.34
C GLU A 111 -26.50 -12.52 13.44
N ASN A 112 -26.51 -12.35 12.11
CA ASN A 112 -26.75 -13.46 11.17
C ASN A 112 -25.71 -14.57 11.32
N PHE A 113 -24.43 -14.19 11.49
CA PHE A 113 -23.34 -15.12 11.77
C PHE A 113 -23.56 -15.89 13.08
N ALA A 114 -23.92 -15.19 14.16
CA ALA A 114 -24.24 -15.84 15.44
C ALA A 114 -25.48 -16.73 15.35
N HIS A 115 -26.48 -16.29 14.59
CA HIS A 115 -27.75 -16.97 14.40
C HIS A 115 -27.54 -18.37 13.79
N LEU A 116 -26.67 -18.49 12.78
CA LEU A 116 -26.25 -19.77 12.21
C LEU A 116 -25.76 -20.76 13.27
N HIS A 117 -24.79 -20.35 14.08
CA HIS A 117 -24.21 -21.26 15.07
C HIS A 117 -25.20 -21.57 16.20
N CYS A 118 -26.02 -20.59 16.61
CA CYS A 118 -27.09 -20.79 17.57
C CYS A 118 -28.13 -21.83 17.10
N ILE A 119 -28.54 -21.82 15.83
CA ILE A 119 -29.54 -22.78 15.33
C ILE A 119 -28.95 -24.19 15.21
N ASN A 120 -27.68 -24.33 14.83
CA ASN A 120 -27.02 -25.63 14.79
C ASN A 120 -26.78 -26.21 16.19
N THR A 121 -26.47 -25.38 17.18
CA THR A 121 -26.11 -25.84 18.53
C THR A 121 -27.30 -25.96 19.48
N CYS A 122 -28.25 -25.01 19.46
CA CYS A 122 -29.25 -24.84 20.51
C CYS A 122 -30.71 -24.98 20.06
N SER A 123 -31.00 -25.07 18.75
CA SER A 123 -32.37 -25.14 18.24
C SER A 123 -33.16 -26.30 18.88
N PRO A 124 -34.42 -26.09 19.33
CA PRO A 124 -35.25 -27.17 19.88
C PRO A 124 -35.63 -28.24 18.85
N ASN A 125 -35.46 -27.96 17.55
CA ASN A 125 -35.70 -28.89 16.45
C ASN A 125 -34.38 -29.29 15.76
N GLN A 126 -33.28 -29.35 16.52
CA GLN A 126 -31.93 -29.61 16.00
C GLN A 126 -31.86 -30.89 15.16
N SER A 127 -32.52 -31.97 15.59
CA SER A 127 -32.55 -33.25 14.85
C SER A 127 -33.12 -33.12 13.43
N GLN A 128 -33.95 -32.12 13.12
CA GLN A 128 -34.47 -31.92 11.75
C GLN A 128 -33.50 -31.20 10.83
N MET A 129 -32.50 -30.51 11.39
CA MET A 129 -31.55 -29.66 10.65
C MET A 129 -30.13 -30.21 10.68
N VAL A 130 -29.83 -31.10 11.61
CA VAL A 130 -28.49 -31.64 11.85
C VAL A 130 -28.51 -33.17 11.81
N LYS A 131 -27.64 -33.74 10.99
CA LYS A 131 -27.40 -35.18 10.90
C LYS A 131 -25.98 -35.50 11.33
N VAL A 132 -25.82 -36.21 12.44
CA VAL A 132 -24.50 -36.63 12.91
C VAL A 132 -23.94 -37.68 11.95
N THR A 133 -22.74 -37.43 11.43
CA THR A 133 -22.05 -38.33 10.48
C THR A 133 -20.87 -39.06 11.11
N LYS A 134 -20.20 -38.43 12.09
CA LYS A 134 -18.99 -38.98 12.70
C LYS A 134 -18.94 -38.73 14.21
N VAL A 135 -18.65 -39.79 14.95
CA VAL A 135 -18.47 -39.78 16.40
C VAL A 135 -17.15 -40.43 16.80
N MET A 136 -16.60 -40.04 17.94
CA MET A 136 -15.40 -40.63 18.53
C MET A 136 -15.53 -40.76 20.04
N ASN A 137 -14.87 -41.76 20.61
CA ASN A 137 -14.81 -41.93 22.05
C ASN A 137 -13.85 -40.90 22.67
N VAL A 138 -14.39 -39.99 23.47
CA VAL A 138 -13.66 -38.97 24.22
C VAL A 138 -13.67 -39.34 25.70
N THR A 139 -12.50 -39.49 26.29
CA THR A 139 -12.36 -39.83 27.72
C THR A 139 -11.99 -38.58 28.50
N THR A 140 -12.92 -38.13 29.36
CA THR A 140 -12.74 -36.98 30.23
C THR A 140 -13.00 -37.42 31.66
N LEU A 141 -12.03 -37.21 32.57
CA LEU A 141 -12.13 -37.59 34.00
C LEU A 141 -12.49 -39.09 34.22
N ASN A 142 -11.82 -40.01 33.51
CA ASN A 142 -12.08 -41.47 33.54
C ASN A 142 -13.48 -41.90 33.08
N ILE A 143 -14.25 -41.01 32.44
CA ILE A 143 -15.55 -41.35 31.84
C ILE A 143 -15.41 -41.22 30.32
N THR A 144 -15.62 -42.32 29.62
CA THR A 144 -15.65 -42.35 28.15
C THR A 144 -17.06 -42.03 27.67
N LYS A 145 -17.18 -41.03 26.78
CA LYS A 145 -18.43 -40.62 26.14
C LYS A 145 -18.22 -40.51 24.64
N GLU A 146 -19.29 -40.68 23.86
CA GLU A 146 -19.25 -40.49 22.41
C GLU A 146 -19.37 -38.99 22.09
N GLY A 147 -18.26 -38.38 21.67
CA GLY A 147 -18.21 -37.01 21.19
C GLY A 147 -18.50 -36.93 19.69
N VAL A 148 -19.34 -35.98 19.29
CA VAL A 148 -19.64 -35.71 17.88
C VAL A 148 -18.50 -34.90 17.28
N VAL A 149 -17.87 -35.43 16.23
CA VAL A 149 -16.71 -34.79 15.57
C VAL A 149 -16.98 -34.43 14.12
N GLY A 150 -18.13 -34.82 13.59
CA GLY A 150 -18.58 -34.46 12.25
C GLY A 150 -20.11 -34.53 12.14
N TYR A 151 -20.73 -33.53 11.50
CA TYR A 151 -22.16 -33.58 11.17
C TYR A 151 -22.49 -32.78 9.90
N GLU A 152 -23.58 -33.15 9.23
CA GLU A 152 -24.19 -32.40 8.13
C GLU A 152 -25.24 -31.42 8.69
N ALA A 153 -25.23 -30.17 8.22
CA ALA A 153 -26.19 -29.12 8.58
C ALA A 153 -26.96 -28.65 7.35
N PHE A 154 -28.30 -28.72 7.40
CA PHE A 154 -29.16 -28.37 6.28
C PHE A 154 -29.71 -26.95 6.42
N LEU A 155 -29.36 -26.07 5.48
CA LEU A 155 -29.79 -24.67 5.46
C LEU A 155 -30.53 -24.36 4.15
N SER A 156 -31.49 -23.45 4.19
CA SER A 156 -32.10 -22.92 2.97
C SER A 156 -31.20 -21.87 2.32
N THR A 157 -31.12 -21.86 0.99
CA THR A 157 -30.41 -20.80 0.25
C THR A 157 -30.96 -19.41 0.56
N SER A 158 -32.25 -19.29 0.87
CA SER A 158 -32.88 -18.03 1.25
C SER A 158 -32.26 -17.39 2.51
N PHE A 159 -31.92 -18.21 3.51
CA PHE A 159 -31.26 -17.75 4.73
C PHE A 159 -29.76 -17.53 4.48
N SER A 160 -29.10 -18.50 3.84
CA SER A 160 -27.64 -18.47 3.65
C SER A 160 -27.18 -17.31 2.75
N ASP A 161 -27.92 -17.04 1.67
CA ASP A 161 -27.57 -15.97 0.73
C ASP A 161 -27.76 -14.61 1.38
N LEU A 162 -28.86 -14.37 2.08
CA LEU A 162 -29.10 -13.11 2.78
C LEU A 162 -28.08 -12.87 3.90
N SER A 163 -27.75 -13.91 4.67
CA SER A 163 -26.69 -13.86 5.68
C SER A 163 -25.35 -13.48 5.05
N PHE A 164 -24.96 -14.14 3.96
CA PHE A 164 -23.73 -13.82 3.23
C PHE A 164 -23.74 -12.40 2.65
N GLN A 165 -24.84 -11.96 2.02
CA GLN A 165 -24.96 -10.60 1.46
C GLN A 165 -24.78 -9.53 2.54
N SER A 166 -25.29 -9.78 3.76
CA SER A 166 -25.11 -8.85 4.87
C SER A 166 -23.65 -8.68 5.31
N CYS A 167 -22.80 -9.67 5.05
CA CYS A 167 -21.41 -9.74 5.52
C CYS A 167 -20.36 -9.47 4.43
N LYS A 168 -20.68 -9.67 3.15
CA LYS A 168 -19.69 -9.68 2.05
C LYS A 168 -18.85 -8.40 1.92
N SER A 169 -19.39 -7.26 2.37
CA SER A 169 -18.78 -5.93 2.20
C SER A 169 -18.23 -5.34 3.49
N VAL A 170 -18.31 -6.06 4.61
CA VAL A 170 -17.82 -5.58 5.91
C VAL A 170 -16.31 -5.37 5.81
N ARG A 171 -15.83 -4.17 6.15
CA ARG A 171 -14.42 -3.82 6.01
C ARG A 171 -13.63 -4.06 7.29
N ILE A 172 -12.34 -4.33 7.14
CA ILE A 172 -11.36 -4.27 8.23
C ILE A 172 -10.55 -2.98 8.02
N PRO A 173 -10.83 -1.89 8.77
CA PRO A 173 -10.17 -0.60 8.54
C PRO A 173 -8.64 -0.65 8.62
N ALA A 174 -8.11 -1.48 9.53
CA ALA A 174 -6.67 -1.63 9.73
C ALA A 174 -5.92 -2.18 8.51
N THR A 175 -6.59 -2.99 7.67
CA THR A 175 -5.97 -3.65 6.51
C THR A 175 -6.49 -3.09 5.19
N GLY A 176 -7.58 -2.30 5.21
CA GLY A 176 -8.29 -1.83 4.02
C GLY A 176 -9.09 -2.91 3.28
N GLY A 177 -8.96 -4.19 3.68
CA GLY A 177 -9.61 -5.35 3.07
C GLY A 177 -11.02 -5.64 3.62
N PHE A 178 -11.59 -6.76 3.17
CA PHE A 178 -12.91 -7.24 3.60
C PHE A 178 -12.79 -8.35 4.66
N ALA A 179 -13.64 -8.32 5.68
CA ALA A 179 -13.70 -9.34 6.72
C ALA A 179 -14.01 -10.73 6.14
N ILE A 180 -14.86 -10.80 5.12
CA ILE A 180 -15.16 -12.07 4.43
C ILE A 180 -13.91 -12.73 3.85
N GLY A 181 -12.89 -11.94 3.48
CA GLY A 181 -11.64 -12.46 2.94
C GLY A 181 -10.87 -13.31 3.95
N THR A 182 -10.98 -13.02 5.25
CA THR A 182 -10.37 -13.82 6.33
C THR A 182 -11.24 -15.01 6.74
N MET A 183 -12.44 -15.15 6.16
CA MET A 183 -13.44 -16.16 6.51
C MET A 183 -13.79 -17.07 5.32
N CYS A 184 -12.98 -17.07 4.26
CA CYS A 184 -13.25 -17.82 3.04
C CYS A 184 -12.05 -18.66 2.56
N GLY A 185 -11.08 -18.88 3.44
CA GLY A 185 -9.89 -19.71 3.21
C GLY A 185 -9.18 -19.38 1.90
N ARG A 186 -9.03 -20.41 1.05
CA ARG A 186 -8.29 -20.33 -0.22
C ARG A 186 -8.89 -19.38 -1.28
N TYR A 187 -10.13 -18.94 -1.12
CA TYR A 187 -10.83 -18.17 -2.14
C TYR A 187 -10.68 -16.65 -1.97
N GLY A 188 -10.17 -16.20 -0.81
CA GLY A 188 -10.10 -14.77 -0.47
C GLY A 188 -11.47 -14.09 -0.55
N ALA A 189 -11.49 -12.75 -0.63
CA ALA A 189 -12.75 -12.00 -0.70
C ALA A 189 -13.44 -12.07 -2.08
N LYS A 190 -12.65 -12.08 -3.17
CA LYS A 190 -13.14 -11.94 -4.56
C LYS A 190 -13.88 -13.19 -5.07
N LEU A 191 -13.38 -14.37 -4.74
CA LEU A 191 -13.95 -15.65 -5.18
C LEU A 191 -14.84 -16.29 -4.10
N CYS A 192 -15.17 -15.54 -3.03
CA CYS A 192 -16.02 -16.06 -1.98
C CYS A 192 -17.48 -16.15 -2.44
N THR A 193 -18.10 -17.30 -2.19
CA THR A 193 -19.53 -17.54 -2.42
C THR A 193 -20.17 -17.93 -1.09
N PRO A 194 -21.52 -17.90 -0.96
CA PRO A 194 -22.19 -18.38 0.25
C PRO A 194 -21.70 -19.77 0.67
N GLN A 195 -21.73 -20.75 -0.24
CA GLN A 195 -21.26 -22.11 0.02
C GLN A 195 -19.83 -22.12 0.59
N ARG A 196 -18.88 -21.45 -0.07
CA ARG A 196 -17.46 -21.42 0.35
C ARG A 196 -17.26 -20.76 1.72
N TRP A 197 -18.06 -19.75 2.03
CA TRP A 197 -18.03 -19.08 3.33
C TRP A 197 -18.54 -19.99 4.45
N TYR A 198 -19.59 -20.78 4.20
CA TYR A 198 -20.09 -21.78 5.15
C TYR A 198 -19.14 -22.97 5.27
N ASP A 199 -18.60 -23.48 4.15
CA ASP A 199 -17.60 -24.55 4.13
C ASP A 199 -16.41 -24.18 5.02
N PHE A 200 -15.90 -22.94 4.90
CA PHE A 200 -14.80 -22.48 5.75
C PHE A 200 -15.15 -22.46 7.24
N GLN A 201 -16.39 -22.12 7.60
CA GLN A 201 -16.82 -22.15 9.01
C GLN A 201 -16.95 -23.58 9.56
N GLY A 202 -17.16 -24.55 8.68
CA GLY A 202 -17.30 -25.97 9.02
C GLY A 202 -16.01 -26.77 8.88
N ASP A 203 -14.96 -26.20 8.30
CA ASP A 203 -13.68 -26.89 8.08
C ASP A 203 -12.76 -26.78 9.30
N SER A 204 -12.55 -27.88 10.03
CA SER A 204 -11.68 -27.90 11.22
C SER A 204 -10.19 -27.74 10.91
N SER A 205 -9.77 -27.87 9.64
CA SER A 205 -8.37 -27.71 9.24
C SER A 205 -7.85 -26.27 9.42
N ASN A 206 -8.75 -25.28 9.32
CA ASN A 206 -8.44 -23.86 9.46
C ASN A 206 -7.94 -23.44 10.86
N GLY A 207 -8.00 -24.33 11.85
CA GLY A 207 -7.55 -24.09 13.22
C GLY A 207 -8.49 -23.24 14.08
N LEU A 208 -9.70 -22.94 13.58
CA LEU A 208 -10.76 -22.17 14.22
C LEU A 208 -12.00 -23.03 14.51
N ALA A 209 -12.44 -23.85 13.56
CA ALA A 209 -13.63 -24.67 13.73
C ALA A 209 -13.31 -25.87 14.67
N PRO A 210 -14.15 -26.12 15.70
CA PRO A 210 -13.86 -27.16 16.71
C PRO A 210 -14.09 -28.60 16.20
N LEU A 211 -14.88 -28.75 15.14
CA LEU A 211 -15.21 -30.02 14.49
C LEU A 211 -15.68 -29.78 13.05
N ASP A 212 -15.82 -30.85 12.28
CA ASP A 212 -16.23 -30.77 10.87
C ASP A 212 -17.75 -30.59 10.74
N ILE A 213 -18.17 -29.60 9.96
CA ILE A 213 -19.58 -29.31 9.67
C ILE A 213 -19.79 -29.19 8.17
N ASP A 214 -20.49 -30.15 7.58
CA ASP A 214 -20.84 -30.11 6.16
C ASP A 214 -22.13 -29.31 5.97
N PHE A 215 -22.00 -28.05 5.55
CA PHE A 215 -23.15 -27.17 5.31
C PHE A 215 -23.78 -27.43 3.95
N LEU A 216 -24.99 -27.95 3.92
CA LEU A 216 -25.75 -28.25 2.72
C LEU A 216 -26.77 -27.13 2.46
N LEU A 217 -26.51 -26.29 1.45
CA LEU A 217 -27.39 -25.19 1.05
C LEU A 217 -28.45 -25.67 0.06
N VAL A 218 -29.70 -25.74 0.52
CA VAL A 218 -30.83 -26.32 -0.21
C VAL A 218 -31.75 -25.22 -0.75
N PRO A 219 -32.00 -25.17 -2.06
CA PRO A 219 -32.97 -24.24 -2.63
C PRO A 219 -34.39 -24.47 -2.13
N PRO A 220 -35.22 -23.43 -1.97
CA PRO A 220 -36.61 -23.58 -1.56
C PRO A 220 -37.39 -24.52 -2.51
N GLY A 221 -38.15 -25.44 -1.94
CA GLY A 221 -38.99 -26.38 -2.70
C GLY A 221 -38.26 -27.62 -3.24
N VAL A 222 -36.94 -27.73 -3.06
CA VAL A 222 -36.18 -28.94 -3.40
C VAL A 222 -36.18 -29.89 -2.21
N THR A 223 -36.82 -31.04 -2.36
CA THR A 223 -36.81 -32.13 -1.37
C THR A 223 -36.11 -33.39 -1.88
N GLU A 224 -35.70 -33.41 -3.14
CA GLU A 224 -34.96 -34.52 -3.75
C GLU A 224 -33.55 -34.62 -3.13
N GLY A 225 -33.19 -35.81 -2.66
CA GLY A 225 -31.88 -36.08 -2.03
C GLY A 225 -31.79 -35.79 -0.54
N LEU A 226 -32.83 -35.24 0.10
CA LEU A 226 -32.85 -35.04 1.56
C LEU A 226 -33.29 -36.30 2.31
N PRO A 227 -32.68 -36.61 3.47
CA PRO A 227 -33.16 -37.66 4.35
C PRO A 227 -34.60 -37.39 4.82
N ALA A 228 -35.38 -38.46 5.02
CA ALA A 228 -36.76 -38.34 5.47
C ALA A 228 -36.84 -37.65 6.85
N GLY A 229 -37.66 -36.60 6.95
CA GLY A 229 -37.85 -35.80 8.17
C GLY A 229 -36.91 -34.59 8.30
N VAL A 230 -35.91 -34.45 7.43
CA VAL A 230 -35.05 -33.26 7.38
C VAL A 230 -35.83 -32.05 6.87
N ILE A 231 -35.71 -30.93 7.56
CA ILE A 231 -36.28 -29.65 7.18
C ILE A 231 -35.14 -28.62 7.21
N PRO A 232 -34.65 -28.16 6.05
CA PRO A 232 -33.60 -27.15 6.01
C PRO A 232 -34.01 -25.88 6.73
N TYR A 233 -33.08 -25.27 7.46
CA TYR A 233 -33.37 -24.05 8.19
C TYR A 233 -33.66 -22.87 7.24
N ALA A 234 -34.89 -22.36 7.26
CA ALA A 234 -35.36 -21.25 6.44
C ALA A 234 -35.81 -20.05 7.29
N GLY A 235 -35.14 -19.80 8.41
CA GLY A 235 -35.46 -18.67 9.29
C GLY A 235 -35.12 -17.31 8.68
N ARG A 236 -35.46 -16.24 9.40
CA ARG A 236 -35.20 -14.86 8.96
C ARG A 236 -33.71 -14.51 9.14
N ALA A 237 -33.07 -14.08 8.05
CA ALA A 237 -31.81 -13.35 8.09
C ALA A 237 -32.08 -11.83 8.04
N LEU A 238 -31.32 -11.06 8.80
CA LEU A 238 -31.40 -9.60 8.85
C LEU A 238 -30.74 -8.97 7.63
N ARG A 239 -31.37 -7.94 7.06
CA ARG A 239 -30.78 -7.13 5.99
C ARG A 239 -29.90 -6.02 6.57
N CYS A 240 -29.08 -5.41 5.72
CA CYS A 240 -28.18 -4.35 6.15
C CYS A 240 -28.88 -3.07 6.59
N ASN A 241 -30.05 -2.78 6.03
CA ASN A 241 -30.86 -1.60 6.28
C ASN A 241 -31.94 -1.81 7.35
N GLU A 242 -31.84 -2.89 8.13
CA GLU A 242 -32.77 -3.21 9.21
C GLU A 242 -32.09 -3.00 10.57
N THR A 243 -32.83 -2.48 11.54
CA THR A 243 -32.39 -2.43 12.95
C THR A 243 -32.42 -3.82 13.55
N THR A 244 -31.40 -4.18 14.33
CA THR A 244 -31.33 -5.50 14.94
C THR A 244 -32.34 -5.67 16.09
N PRO A 245 -32.76 -6.90 16.42
CA PRO A 245 -33.61 -7.16 17.60
C PRO A 245 -32.98 -6.73 18.93
N SER A 246 -31.64 -6.65 19.00
CA SER A 246 -30.91 -6.10 20.15
C SER A 246 -30.99 -4.57 20.26
N GLY A 247 -31.56 -3.89 19.26
CA GLY A 247 -31.70 -2.42 19.21
C GLY A 247 -30.52 -1.70 18.57
N SER A 248 -29.61 -2.42 17.90
CA SER A 248 -28.49 -1.82 17.18
C SER A 248 -28.96 -1.18 15.87
N GLN A 249 -28.29 -0.11 15.46
CA GLN A 249 -28.57 0.61 14.22
C GLN A 249 -28.21 -0.22 12.99
N ASP A 250 -28.75 0.20 11.84
CA ASP A 250 -28.46 -0.36 10.53
C ASP A 250 -26.98 -0.22 10.14
N CYS A 251 -26.53 -1.08 9.24
CA CYS A 251 -25.14 -1.11 8.81
C CYS A 251 -24.79 0.12 7.98
N SER A 252 -23.57 0.65 8.16
CA SER A 252 -23.08 1.73 7.31
C SER A 252 -22.95 1.28 5.85
N CYS A 253 -23.18 2.20 4.90
CA CYS A 253 -22.97 1.96 3.47
C CYS A 253 -21.54 1.46 3.12
N GLN A 254 -20.53 1.87 3.89
CA GLN A 254 -19.15 1.43 3.68
C GLN A 254 -18.97 -0.08 3.97
N ASP A 255 -19.75 -0.60 4.90
CA ASP A 255 -19.69 -1.98 5.38
C ASP A 255 -20.80 -2.86 4.75
N CYS A 256 -21.84 -2.26 4.17
CA CYS A 256 -22.81 -2.96 3.33
C CYS A 256 -23.40 -2.08 2.23
N GLN A 257 -23.26 -2.53 0.98
CA GLN A 257 -23.72 -1.80 -0.20
C GLN A 257 -25.24 -1.59 -0.26
N GLU A 258 -26.03 -2.49 0.34
CA GLU A 258 -27.50 -2.37 0.34
C GLU A 258 -27.99 -1.16 1.15
N SER A 259 -27.19 -0.66 2.09
CA SER A 259 -27.47 0.55 2.87
C SER A 259 -27.07 1.84 2.12
N CYS A 260 -26.47 1.74 0.92
CA CYS A 260 -25.97 2.91 0.21
C CYS A 260 -27.07 3.70 -0.51
N PRO A 261 -27.11 5.03 -0.36
CA PRO A 261 -27.92 5.86 -1.24
C PRO A 261 -27.35 5.80 -2.67
N ARG A 262 -28.21 5.97 -3.67
CA ARG A 262 -27.76 6.12 -5.06
C ARG A 262 -27.09 7.49 -5.22
N MET A 263 -25.77 7.49 -5.42
CA MET A 263 -25.01 8.72 -5.60
C MET A 263 -25.09 9.21 -7.05
N PRO A 264 -25.22 10.54 -7.30
CA PRO A 264 -25.04 11.10 -8.63
C PRO A 264 -23.59 10.89 -9.10
N PRO A 265 -23.34 10.87 -10.41
CA PRO A 265 -21.98 10.73 -10.95
C PRO A 265 -21.09 11.86 -10.44
N LEU A 266 -19.83 11.52 -10.12
CA LEU A 266 -18.84 12.49 -9.66
C LEU A 266 -18.60 13.56 -10.73
N ASN A 267 -18.52 14.82 -10.31
CA ASN A 267 -18.05 15.90 -11.17
C ASN A 267 -16.59 15.62 -11.53
N LEU A 268 -16.29 15.56 -12.83
CA LEU A 268 -14.93 15.39 -13.31
C LEU A 268 -14.05 16.56 -12.83
N PRO A 269 -12.76 16.32 -12.54
CA PRO A 269 -11.84 17.38 -12.16
C PRO A 269 -11.83 18.50 -13.22
N PRO A 270 -11.54 19.75 -12.83
CA PRO A 270 -11.47 20.86 -13.78
C PRO A 270 -10.50 20.48 -14.90
N GLY A 271 -10.97 20.60 -16.13
CA GLY A 271 -10.19 20.30 -17.32
C GLY A 271 -8.95 21.20 -17.44
N PRO A 272 -8.13 21.00 -18.49
CA PRO A 272 -6.95 21.82 -18.74
C PRO A 272 -7.29 23.32 -18.73
N PHE A 273 -6.30 24.16 -18.41
CA PHE A 273 -6.47 25.61 -18.32
C PHE A 273 -7.15 26.18 -19.57
N ARG A 274 -8.39 26.66 -19.40
CA ARG A 274 -9.20 27.25 -20.47
C ARG A 274 -9.53 28.69 -20.18
N LEU A 275 -9.37 29.55 -21.18
CA LEU A 275 -9.84 30.93 -21.17
C LEU A 275 -10.88 31.09 -22.26
N LEU A 276 -12.05 31.68 -21.96
CA LEU A 276 -13.14 31.89 -22.93
C LEU A 276 -13.57 30.61 -23.71
N GLY A 277 -13.40 29.43 -23.10
CA GLY A 277 -13.77 28.15 -23.71
C GLY A 277 -12.72 27.52 -24.64
N THR A 278 -11.56 28.16 -24.85
CA THR A 278 -10.42 27.63 -25.63
C THR A 278 -9.21 27.38 -24.73
N ASP A 279 -8.15 26.76 -25.25
CA ASP A 279 -6.89 26.56 -24.54
C ASP A 279 -6.31 27.92 -24.09
N GLY A 280 -6.07 28.07 -22.77
CA GLY A 280 -5.64 29.35 -22.22
C GLY A 280 -4.23 29.77 -22.65
N PHE A 281 -3.33 28.82 -22.93
CA PHE A 281 -2.01 29.15 -23.49
C PHE A 281 -2.12 29.69 -24.90
N LEU A 282 -3.05 29.16 -25.70
CA LEU A 282 -3.33 29.66 -27.05
C LEU A 282 -3.84 31.11 -27.00
N VAL A 283 -4.75 31.43 -26.08
CA VAL A 283 -5.25 32.80 -25.92
C VAL A 283 -4.14 33.77 -25.52
N ILE A 284 -3.29 33.39 -24.55
CA ILE A 284 -2.15 34.19 -24.12
C ILE A 284 -1.18 34.43 -25.30
N THR A 285 -0.90 33.38 -26.07
CA THR A 285 0.01 33.47 -27.23
C THR A 285 -0.53 34.42 -28.30
N ILE A 286 -1.83 34.35 -28.60
CA ILE A 286 -2.47 35.26 -29.56
C ILE A 286 -2.43 36.70 -29.05
N LEU A 287 -2.72 36.93 -27.77
CA LEU A 287 -2.65 38.27 -27.18
C LEU A 287 -1.24 38.87 -27.29
N LEU A 288 -0.20 38.09 -26.95
CA LEU A 288 1.19 38.53 -27.08
C LEU A 288 1.56 38.82 -28.54
N LEU A 289 1.12 38.00 -29.48
CA LEU A 289 1.35 38.21 -30.91
C LEU A 289 0.64 39.48 -31.42
N CYS A 290 -0.61 39.71 -31.02
CA CYS A 290 -1.35 40.91 -31.38
C CYS A 290 -0.70 42.18 -30.82
N LEU A 291 -0.20 42.14 -29.57
CA LEU A 291 0.54 43.26 -28.98
C LEU A 291 1.84 43.55 -29.74
N LEU A 292 2.59 42.52 -30.13
CA LEU A 292 3.81 42.67 -30.94
C LEU A 292 3.50 43.23 -32.34
N LEU A 293 2.47 42.73 -33.00
CA LEU A 293 2.04 43.21 -34.33
C LEU A 293 1.55 44.65 -34.26
N PHE A 294 0.77 45.00 -33.23
CA PHE A 294 0.31 46.37 -33.01
C PHE A 294 1.49 47.32 -32.77
N SER A 295 2.44 46.94 -31.90
CA SER A 295 3.67 47.70 -31.66
C SER A 295 4.46 47.92 -32.97
N PHE A 296 4.60 46.87 -33.79
CA PHE A 296 5.31 46.95 -35.06
C PHE A 296 4.59 47.83 -36.09
N ILE A 297 3.27 47.70 -36.25
CA ILE A 297 2.48 48.53 -37.16
C ILE A 297 2.45 49.98 -36.68
N PHE A 298 2.32 50.21 -35.37
CA PHE A 298 2.40 51.53 -34.78
C PHE A 298 3.76 52.18 -35.05
N TYR A 299 4.85 51.45 -34.86
CA TYR A 299 6.19 51.90 -35.22
C TYR A 299 6.29 52.26 -36.71
N LEU A 300 5.78 51.42 -37.62
CA LEU A 300 5.78 51.70 -39.06
C LEU A 300 4.92 52.91 -39.42
N ALA A 301 3.75 53.07 -38.80
CA ALA A 301 2.84 54.19 -39.04
C ALA A 301 3.47 55.51 -38.56
N VAL A 302 4.05 55.53 -37.34
CA VAL A 302 4.80 56.67 -36.82
C VAL A 302 6.01 56.97 -37.71
N ALA A 303 6.79 55.96 -38.11
CA ALA A 303 7.93 56.14 -39.01
C ALA A 303 7.51 56.68 -40.39
N HIS A 304 6.38 56.23 -40.93
CA HIS A 304 5.84 56.71 -42.19
C HIS A 304 5.29 58.14 -42.06
N GLN A 305 4.63 58.47 -40.96
CA GLN A 305 4.13 59.82 -40.69
C GLN A 305 5.27 60.81 -40.49
N VAL A 306 6.31 60.45 -39.71
CA VAL A 306 7.55 61.23 -39.57
C VAL A 306 8.26 61.39 -40.92
N ARG A 307 8.33 60.34 -41.75
CA ARG A 307 8.89 60.46 -43.12
C ARG A 307 8.04 61.34 -44.02
N SER A 308 6.72 61.25 -43.94
CA SER A 308 5.78 62.04 -44.74
C SER A 308 5.83 63.53 -44.34
N ASP A 309 5.88 63.82 -43.04
CA ASP A 309 6.05 65.18 -42.53
C ASP A 309 7.44 65.73 -42.89
N LYS A 310 8.53 64.95 -42.73
CA LYS A 310 9.84 65.33 -43.30
C LYS A 310 9.78 65.60 -44.80
N ARG A 311 9.02 64.82 -45.58
CA ARG A 311 8.88 65.01 -47.04
C ARG A 311 8.00 66.22 -47.39
N LYS A 312 7.02 66.57 -46.54
CA LYS A 312 6.21 67.80 -46.65
C LYS A 312 7.01 69.03 -46.24
N ASP A 313 7.85 68.91 -45.21
CA ASP A 313 8.77 69.96 -44.77
C ASP A 313 9.90 70.16 -45.78
N GLU A 314 10.43 69.11 -46.42
CA GLU A 314 11.34 69.25 -47.56
C GLU A 314 10.68 69.88 -48.80
N LYS A 315 9.39 69.59 -49.04
CA LYS A 315 8.61 70.24 -50.11
C LYS A 315 8.27 71.71 -49.79
N LYS A 316 8.04 72.06 -48.52
CA LYS A 316 7.90 73.46 -48.06
C LYS A 316 9.25 74.19 -48.01
N GLY A 317 10.34 73.48 -47.71
CA GLY A 317 11.72 73.96 -47.65
C GLY A 317 12.37 74.20 -49.02
N LYS A 318 11.87 73.57 -50.09
CA LYS A 318 12.24 73.89 -51.49
C LYS A 318 11.87 75.31 -51.96
N ARG A 319 11.30 76.16 -51.07
CA ARG A 319 11.15 77.61 -51.29
C ARG A 319 12.19 78.49 -50.59
N LYS A 320 13.16 77.94 -49.85
CA LYS A 320 14.33 78.69 -49.36
C LYS A 320 15.59 78.21 -50.11
N GLY A 321 16.18 79.14 -50.85
CA GLY A 321 17.31 78.91 -51.74
C GLY A 321 18.61 78.56 -51.03
N LYS A 322 19.62 78.22 -51.83
CA LYS A 322 21.03 78.03 -51.46
C LYS A 322 21.47 79.07 -50.41
N GLY A 323 21.85 78.59 -49.23
CA GLY A 323 22.46 79.42 -48.20
C GLY A 323 23.92 79.70 -48.57
N LYS A 324 24.27 80.98 -48.69
CA LYS A 324 25.65 81.46 -48.80
C LYS A 324 26.25 81.56 -47.41
N ASP A 325 27.53 81.21 -47.25
CA ASP A 325 28.28 81.53 -46.02
C ASP A 325 28.50 83.06 -45.89
N GLN A 326 29.06 83.51 -44.76
CA GLN A 326 29.37 84.94 -44.55
C GLN A 326 30.31 85.55 -45.61
N ASN A 327 30.99 84.71 -46.41
CA ASN A 327 31.89 85.09 -47.49
C ASN A 327 31.32 84.82 -48.89
N SER A 328 30.01 84.57 -49.01
CA SER A 328 29.29 84.38 -50.28
C SER A 328 29.69 83.16 -51.11
N ASN A 329 30.28 82.12 -50.51
CA ASN A 329 30.55 80.84 -51.19
C ASN A 329 29.35 79.90 -51.14
N ASP A 330 29.20 79.11 -52.22
CA ASP A 330 28.14 78.11 -52.37
C ASP A 330 28.58 76.81 -51.67
N VAL A 331 28.02 76.50 -50.50
CA VAL A 331 28.39 75.32 -49.72
C VAL A 331 27.40 74.18 -50.02
N ASN A 332 27.92 73.03 -50.46
CA ASN A 332 27.13 71.85 -50.85
C ASN A 332 26.52 71.05 -49.68
N GLN A 333 26.60 71.56 -48.45
CA GLN A 333 26.15 70.85 -47.24
C GLN A 333 25.04 71.64 -46.56
N ARG A 334 23.89 70.99 -46.29
CA ARG A 334 22.76 71.61 -45.58
C ARG A 334 23.24 72.10 -44.21
N LEU A 335 23.21 73.41 -43.99
CA LEU A 335 23.28 74.02 -42.65
C LEU A 335 21.97 73.66 -41.94
N ILE A 336 22.05 72.83 -40.90
CA ILE A 336 20.90 72.47 -40.04
C ILE A 336 20.54 73.72 -39.21
N ASP A 337 19.32 74.23 -39.37
CA ASP A 337 18.81 75.40 -38.62
C ASP A 337 18.49 74.95 -37.17
N PRO A 338 18.77 75.73 -36.10
CA PRO A 338 18.55 75.28 -34.71
C PRO A 338 17.12 74.85 -34.38
N SER A 339 16.14 75.27 -35.18
CA SER A 339 14.73 74.84 -35.09
C SER A 339 14.45 73.43 -35.61
N GLU A 340 15.41 72.77 -36.27
CA GLU A 340 15.29 71.41 -36.81
C GLU A 340 15.67 70.31 -35.80
N VAL A 341 16.22 70.67 -34.64
CA VAL A 341 16.62 69.74 -33.58
C VAL A 341 15.44 69.51 -32.63
N THR A 342 14.96 68.28 -32.52
CA THR A 342 13.87 67.96 -31.58
C THR A 342 14.36 68.04 -30.13
N CYS A 343 13.48 68.41 -29.19
CA CYS A 343 13.80 68.46 -27.74
C CYS A 343 14.38 67.13 -27.23
N ALA A 344 13.95 66.00 -27.81
CA ALA A 344 14.51 64.68 -27.53
C ALA A 344 15.95 64.51 -28.06
N GLU A 345 16.26 64.99 -29.27
CA GLU A 345 17.63 65.01 -29.81
C GLU A 345 18.54 65.94 -29.00
N GLN A 346 18.02 67.07 -28.52
CA GLN A 346 18.77 68.00 -27.68
C GLN A 346 19.05 67.43 -26.29
N ASN A 347 18.05 66.80 -25.66
CA ASN A 347 18.24 66.10 -24.38
C ASN A 347 19.16 64.88 -24.54
N SER A 348 19.09 64.15 -25.66
CA SER A 348 20.01 63.06 -25.99
C SER A 348 21.44 63.56 -26.15
N LEU A 349 21.65 64.66 -26.87
CA LEU A 349 22.96 65.29 -27.05
C LEU A 349 23.53 65.78 -25.72
N VAL A 350 22.71 66.40 -24.87
CA VAL A 350 23.14 66.86 -23.54
C VAL A 350 23.48 65.66 -22.64
N ALA A 351 22.66 64.61 -22.64
CA ALA A 351 22.94 63.39 -21.87
C ALA A 351 24.20 62.68 -22.37
N GLN A 352 24.39 62.56 -23.69
CA GLN A 352 25.61 62.00 -24.29
C GLN A 352 26.84 62.85 -24.01
N ALA A 353 26.73 64.17 -24.07
CA ALA A 353 27.81 65.10 -23.73
C ALA A 353 28.18 65.00 -22.25
N LEU A 354 27.20 64.89 -21.36
CA LEU A 354 27.41 64.76 -19.92
C LEU A 354 28.05 63.41 -19.55
N LEU A 355 27.51 62.31 -20.09
CA LEU A 355 28.07 60.96 -19.89
C LEU A 355 29.48 60.87 -20.47
N SER A 356 29.71 61.40 -21.66
CA SER A 356 31.05 61.36 -22.29
C SER A 356 32.07 62.20 -21.51
N LEU A 357 31.68 63.38 -21.00
CA LEU A 357 32.55 64.18 -20.14
C LEU A 357 32.90 63.43 -18.84
N GLN A 358 31.89 62.82 -18.21
CA GLN A 358 32.08 62.12 -16.94
C GLN A 358 32.90 60.85 -17.09
N PHE A 359 32.62 60.01 -18.09
CA PHE A 359 33.42 58.82 -18.39
C PHE A 359 34.83 59.17 -18.88
N ARG A 360 34.99 60.29 -19.59
CA ARG A 360 36.33 60.78 -19.96
C ARG A 360 37.11 61.22 -18.74
N TYR A 361 36.50 61.95 -17.82
CA TYR A 361 37.14 62.34 -16.56
C TYR A 361 37.51 61.11 -15.73
N TRP A 362 36.57 60.18 -15.53
CA TRP A 362 36.79 58.91 -14.83
C TRP A 362 37.88 58.06 -15.48
N GLY A 363 37.82 57.85 -16.79
CA GLY A 363 38.82 57.09 -17.53
C GLY A 363 40.20 57.73 -17.47
N THR A 364 40.27 59.06 -17.54
CA THR A 364 41.54 59.80 -17.41
C THR A 364 42.11 59.62 -16.00
N LEU A 365 41.28 59.70 -14.95
CA LEU A 365 41.70 59.45 -13.57
C LEU A 365 42.24 58.03 -13.38
N MET A 366 41.52 57.02 -13.90
CA MET A 366 41.93 55.60 -13.82
C MET A 366 43.24 55.35 -14.57
N ALA A 367 43.39 55.93 -15.77
CA ALA A 367 44.60 55.81 -16.58
C ALA A 367 45.81 56.58 -16.01
N THR A 368 45.57 57.64 -15.22
CA THR A 368 46.63 58.41 -14.56
C THR A 368 47.24 57.65 -13.37
N TYR A 369 46.45 56.82 -12.67
CA TYR A 369 46.89 56.08 -11.47
C TYR A 369 46.62 54.55 -11.54
N PRO A 370 47.08 53.84 -12.59
CA PRO A 370 46.66 52.47 -12.87
C PRO A 370 47.03 51.47 -11.77
N LEU A 371 48.24 51.58 -11.19
CA LEU A 371 48.68 50.66 -10.14
C LEU A 371 47.84 50.81 -8.85
N THR A 372 47.50 52.04 -8.47
CA THR A 372 46.68 52.26 -7.27
C THR A 372 45.27 51.73 -7.45
N VAL A 373 44.68 51.90 -8.65
CA VAL A 373 43.35 51.39 -9.00
C VAL A 373 43.36 49.86 -9.02
N LEU A 374 44.36 49.23 -9.63
CA LEU A 374 44.48 47.78 -9.66
C LEU A 374 44.64 47.20 -8.26
N LEU A 375 45.52 47.78 -7.43
CA LEU A 375 45.70 47.34 -6.04
C LEU A 375 44.44 47.51 -5.20
N LEU A 376 43.75 48.65 -5.32
CA LEU A 376 42.50 48.89 -4.62
C LEU A 376 41.42 47.90 -5.07
N SER A 377 41.28 47.66 -6.37
CA SER A 377 40.31 46.70 -6.90
C SER A 377 40.61 45.27 -6.45
N ALA A 378 41.88 44.85 -6.46
CA ALA A 378 42.31 43.55 -5.98
C ALA A 378 42.07 43.41 -4.47
N ALA A 379 42.35 44.45 -3.68
CA ALA A 379 42.08 44.48 -2.24
C ALA A 379 40.58 44.36 -1.95
N VAL A 380 39.73 45.10 -2.67
CA VAL A 380 38.28 45.01 -2.54
C VAL A 380 37.78 43.61 -2.90
N THR A 381 38.24 43.03 -4.01
CA THR A 381 37.90 41.66 -4.40
C THR A 381 38.35 40.65 -3.34
N ALA A 382 39.58 40.76 -2.83
CA ALA A 382 40.09 39.87 -1.79
C ALA A 382 39.25 39.96 -0.51
N VAL A 383 38.87 41.16 -0.07
CA VAL A 383 38.00 41.37 1.10
C VAL A 383 36.65 40.69 0.91
N PHE A 384 36.02 40.82 -0.26
CA PHE A 384 34.75 40.14 -0.54
C PHE A 384 34.91 38.61 -0.65
N SER A 385 36.03 38.12 -1.17
CA SER A 385 36.31 36.68 -1.25
C SER A 385 36.53 36.02 0.11
N VAL A 386 36.88 36.75 1.17
CA VAL A 386 37.00 36.19 2.54
C VAL A 386 35.69 35.54 2.99
N GLY A 387 34.54 36.05 2.56
CA GLY A 387 33.22 35.50 2.90
C GLY A 387 33.00 34.07 2.42
N LEU A 388 33.78 33.57 1.44
CA LEU A 388 33.71 32.19 0.99
C LEU A 388 34.12 31.17 2.06
N LYS A 389 34.82 31.60 3.12
CA LYS A 389 35.18 30.73 4.25
C LYS A 389 33.94 30.23 5.00
N ASP A 390 32.90 31.05 5.07
CA ASP A 390 31.69 30.78 5.84
C ASP A 390 30.55 30.28 4.92
N ILE A 391 30.89 29.73 3.75
CA ILE A 391 29.89 29.18 2.84
C ILE A 391 29.30 27.90 3.42
N GLU A 392 27.97 27.87 3.54
CA GLU A 392 27.21 26.70 3.96
C GLU A 392 26.46 26.12 2.75
N LEU A 393 26.62 24.82 2.50
CA LEU A 393 25.98 24.13 1.39
C LEU A 393 24.78 23.32 1.89
N THR A 394 23.60 23.66 1.43
CA THR A 394 22.38 22.89 1.70
C THR A 394 22.30 21.71 0.73
N THR A 395 22.36 20.48 1.24
CA THR A 395 22.25 19.24 0.44
C THR A 395 20.88 18.57 0.53
N ASP A 396 20.04 18.98 1.49
CA ASP A 396 18.71 18.39 1.67
C ASP A 396 17.78 18.76 0.49
N PRO A 397 17.31 17.78 -0.30
CA PRO A 397 16.38 18.05 -1.39
C PRO A 397 15.10 18.74 -0.91
N VAL A 398 14.60 18.43 0.30
CA VAL A 398 13.35 19.03 0.77
C VAL A 398 13.54 20.53 1.01
N ASP A 399 14.71 20.96 1.50
CA ASP A 399 15.01 22.38 1.72
C ASP A 399 15.32 23.12 0.41
N LEU A 400 15.88 22.43 -0.59
CA LEU A 400 16.14 22.97 -1.92
C LEU A 400 14.85 23.15 -2.76
N TRP A 401 13.92 22.20 -2.68
CA TRP A 401 12.76 22.12 -3.57
C TRP A 401 11.44 22.59 -2.95
N SER A 402 11.39 22.88 -1.65
CA SER A 402 10.19 23.38 -0.99
C SER A 402 10.45 24.69 -0.26
N ALA A 403 9.60 25.69 -0.50
CA ALA A 403 9.68 26.95 0.24
C ALA A 403 9.35 26.70 1.72
N PRO A 404 10.11 27.30 2.66
CA PRO A 404 9.97 27.01 4.10
C PRO A 404 8.58 27.34 4.64
N ASN A 405 7.92 28.36 4.08
CA ASN A 405 6.58 28.79 4.47
C ASN A 405 5.46 28.25 3.54
N SER A 406 5.76 27.27 2.70
CA SER A 406 4.75 26.63 1.85
C SER A 406 3.76 25.83 2.70
N ARG A 407 2.52 25.71 2.23
CA ARG A 407 1.48 24.91 2.89
C ARG A 407 1.94 23.47 3.13
N ALA A 408 2.56 22.84 2.14
CA ALA A 408 3.06 21.48 2.26
C ALA A 408 4.13 21.33 3.35
N ARG A 409 4.99 22.35 3.54
CA ARG A 409 6.00 22.34 4.60
C ARG A 409 5.37 22.48 5.99
N GLN A 410 4.35 23.31 6.13
CA GLN A 410 3.59 23.45 7.39
C GLN A 410 2.84 22.16 7.74
N GLU A 411 2.22 21.50 6.75
CA GLU A 411 1.55 20.21 6.93
C GLU A 411 2.54 19.12 7.34
N LYS A 412 3.74 19.09 6.73
CA LYS A 412 4.84 18.19 7.11
C LYS A 412 5.32 18.45 8.54
N GLU A 413 5.56 19.70 8.90
CA GLU A 413 6.02 20.07 10.25
C GLU A 413 5.00 19.68 11.31
N PHE A 414 3.71 19.90 11.04
CA PHE A 414 2.62 19.41 11.87
C PHE A 414 2.68 17.87 12.00
N HIS A 415 2.77 17.15 10.89
CA HIS A 415 2.83 15.68 10.91
C HIS A 415 4.00 15.15 11.74
N ASP A 416 5.22 15.62 11.47
CA ASP A 416 6.43 15.14 12.15
C ASP A 416 6.42 15.45 13.65
N THR A 417 5.74 16.53 14.07
CA THR A 417 5.62 16.90 15.49
C THR A 417 4.67 15.99 16.26
N PHE A 418 3.60 15.48 15.62
CA PHE A 418 2.56 14.69 16.28
C PHE A 418 2.66 13.18 16.06
N PHE A 419 3.31 12.72 14.97
CA PHE A 419 3.28 11.32 14.53
C PHE A 419 4.66 10.72 14.25
N ASP A 420 5.73 11.40 14.69
CA ASP A 420 7.13 11.17 14.30
C ASP A 420 7.36 11.35 12.78
N PRO A 421 8.60 11.60 12.32
CA PRO A 421 8.88 11.70 10.90
C PRO A 421 8.63 10.39 10.17
N PHE A 422 8.06 10.48 8.96
CA PHE A 422 7.80 9.31 8.11
C PHE A 422 9.07 8.47 7.92
N PHE A 423 8.94 7.15 8.07
CA PHE A 423 10.04 6.19 8.05
C PHE A 423 10.83 6.20 6.73
N ARG A 424 12.09 5.80 6.78
CA ARG A 424 13.00 5.70 5.63
C ARG A 424 12.83 4.35 4.96
N THR A 425 12.71 4.32 3.64
CA THR A 425 12.48 3.09 2.89
C THR A 425 13.73 2.68 2.10
N ASN A 426 14.16 1.44 2.26
CA ASN A 426 15.26 0.84 1.49
C ASN A 426 14.71 -0.38 0.77
N GLN A 427 14.70 -0.34 -0.57
CA GLN A 427 13.96 -1.31 -1.38
C GLN A 427 14.86 -1.97 -2.42
N LEU A 428 14.65 -3.26 -2.63
CA LEU A 428 15.18 -4.04 -3.74
C LEU A 428 14.03 -4.60 -4.56
N ILE A 429 14.15 -4.51 -5.88
CA ILE A 429 13.29 -5.14 -6.86
C ILE A 429 14.17 -6.13 -7.62
N LEU A 430 13.85 -7.41 -7.50
CA LEU A 430 14.62 -8.51 -8.08
C LEU A 430 13.82 -9.19 -9.18
N THR A 431 14.43 -9.37 -10.33
CA THR A 431 13.88 -10.11 -11.47
C THR A 431 14.85 -11.19 -11.92
N ALA A 432 14.39 -12.21 -12.64
CA ALA A 432 15.21 -13.31 -13.11
C ALA A 432 14.94 -13.57 -14.61
N PRO A 433 15.38 -12.65 -15.49
CA PRO A 433 15.11 -12.74 -16.91
C PRO A 433 15.74 -14.01 -17.50
N GLY A 434 14.95 -14.75 -18.28
CA GLY A 434 15.42 -15.99 -18.94
C GLY A 434 15.15 -17.27 -18.15
N LYS A 435 14.73 -17.21 -16.88
CA LYS A 435 14.27 -18.39 -16.15
C LYS A 435 12.85 -18.75 -16.60
N LYS A 436 12.67 -20.00 -17.04
CA LYS A 436 11.37 -20.46 -17.54
C LYS A 436 10.43 -20.73 -16.36
N GLY A 437 9.19 -20.27 -16.49
CA GLY A 437 8.11 -20.64 -15.61
C GLY A 437 7.74 -22.12 -15.74
N HIS A 438 6.90 -22.60 -14.83
CA HIS A 438 6.38 -23.95 -14.83
C HIS A 438 4.92 -23.97 -14.42
N ILE A 439 4.21 -25.03 -14.78
CA ILE A 439 2.82 -25.24 -14.36
C ILE A 439 2.86 -26.14 -13.13
N TYR A 440 2.25 -25.69 -12.04
CA TYR A 440 2.05 -26.47 -10.84
C TYR A 440 0.59 -26.88 -10.75
N ASP A 441 0.33 -28.18 -10.69
CA ASP A 441 -1.01 -28.70 -10.43
C ASP A 441 -1.17 -28.86 -8.92
N SER A 442 -1.91 -27.98 -8.27
CA SER A 442 -2.19 -28.04 -6.83
C SER A 442 -3.41 -28.92 -6.55
N LEU A 443 -3.41 -29.64 -5.43
CA LEU A 443 -4.59 -30.37 -4.94
C LEU A 443 -5.75 -29.40 -4.65
N LEU A 444 -5.44 -28.23 -4.08
CA LEU A 444 -6.44 -27.29 -3.58
C LEU A 444 -6.78 -26.19 -4.60
N PHE A 445 -5.83 -25.80 -5.44
CA PHE A 445 -5.95 -24.65 -6.35
C PHE A 445 -6.03 -25.04 -7.82
N GLY A 446 -5.94 -26.33 -8.14
CA GLY A 446 -5.85 -26.81 -9.52
C GLY A 446 -4.56 -26.35 -10.20
N LYS A 447 -4.59 -26.27 -11.53
CA LYS A 447 -3.42 -25.87 -12.33
C LYS A 447 -3.15 -24.37 -12.21
N GLN A 448 -1.96 -24.04 -11.74
CA GLN A 448 -1.47 -22.68 -11.55
C GLN A 448 -0.20 -22.46 -12.36
N ASN A 449 -0.06 -21.26 -12.92
CA ASN A 449 1.14 -20.85 -13.63
C ASN A 449 2.09 -20.17 -12.64
N PHE A 450 3.31 -20.70 -12.56
CA PHE A 450 4.40 -20.08 -11.79
C PHE A 450 5.37 -19.45 -12.76
N SER A 451 5.62 -18.16 -12.60
CA SER A 451 6.69 -17.47 -13.33
C SER A 451 8.05 -18.04 -12.92
N GLY A 452 9.07 -17.83 -13.77
CA GLY A 452 10.42 -18.34 -13.49
C GLY A 452 11.06 -17.76 -12.23
N ILE A 453 10.65 -16.54 -11.84
CA ILE A 453 11.14 -15.84 -10.65
C ILE A 453 10.61 -16.49 -9.36
N ILE A 454 9.40 -17.07 -9.37
CA ILE A 454 8.86 -17.84 -8.23
C ILE A 454 9.37 -19.28 -8.30
N SER A 455 10.64 -19.45 -8.00
CA SER A 455 11.32 -20.74 -7.92
C SER A 455 12.00 -20.91 -6.57
N LYS A 456 11.99 -22.15 -6.06
CA LYS A 456 12.44 -22.43 -4.69
C LYS A 456 13.88 -22.02 -4.44
N ASP A 457 14.76 -22.24 -5.41
CA ASP A 457 16.18 -21.87 -5.34
C ASP A 457 16.37 -20.34 -5.26
N LEU A 458 15.59 -19.56 -6.02
CA LEU A 458 15.62 -18.09 -5.93
C LEU A 458 15.05 -17.60 -4.59
N ILE A 459 14.02 -18.24 -4.04
CA ILE A 459 13.48 -17.88 -2.72
C ILE A 459 14.52 -18.12 -1.62
N ILE A 460 15.30 -19.20 -1.71
CA ILE A 460 16.41 -19.48 -0.79
C ILE A 460 17.50 -18.43 -0.94
N GLU A 461 17.93 -18.14 -2.17
CA GLU A 461 18.95 -17.11 -2.47
C GLU A 461 18.51 -15.71 -1.99
N LEU A 462 17.22 -15.38 -2.12
CA LEU A 462 16.62 -14.15 -1.59
C LEU A 462 16.67 -14.11 -0.06
N MET A 463 16.37 -15.22 0.60
CA MET A 463 16.42 -15.35 2.07
C MET A 463 17.85 -15.22 2.59
N GLU A 464 18.84 -15.77 1.88
CA GLU A 464 20.27 -15.60 2.21
C GLU A 464 20.71 -14.13 2.09
N LEU A 465 20.33 -13.46 1.00
CA LEU A 465 20.60 -12.03 0.82
C LEU A 465 19.94 -11.20 1.92
N GLN A 466 18.66 -11.49 2.24
CA GLN A 466 17.94 -10.81 3.31
C GLN A 466 18.65 -10.99 4.66
N SER A 467 19.03 -12.22 5.01
CA SER A 467 19.75 -12.52 6.25
C SER A 467 21.09 -11.79 6.32
N ARG A 468 21.83 -11.72 5.21
CA ARG A 468 23.09 -10.95 5.13
C ARG A 468 22.88 -9.46 5.41
N ILE A 469 21.79 -8.87 4.91
CA ILE A 469 21.44 -7.47 5.15
C ILE A 469 20.93 -7.25 6.58
N GLN A 470 20.13 -8.16 7.13
CA GLN A 470 19.64 -8.08 8.51
C GLN A 470 20.78 -8.12 9.53
N ASN A 471 21.85 -8.86 9.23
CA ASN A 471 23.03 -9.01 10.06
C ASN A 471 24.11 -7.94 9.83
N ILE A 472 23.79 -6.80 9.21
CA ILE A 472 24.71 -5.67 9.11
C ILE A 472 25.05 -5.17 10.52
N GLU A 473 26.35 -5.12 10.81
CA GLU A 473 26.92 -4.54 12.02
C GLU A 473 28.08 -3.61 11.65
N PHE A 474 28.17 -2.47 12.31
CA PHE A 474 29.27 -1.53 12.12
C PHE A 474 29.55 -0.74 13.41
N TRP A 475 30.80 -0.28 13.58
CA TRP A 475 31.16 0.58 14.70
C TRP A 475 30.57 1.98 14.50
N SER A 476 29.78 2.46 15.46
CA SER A 476 29.26 3.83 15.46
C SER A 476 30.01 4.67 16.48
N GLU A 477 30.71 5.70 16.01
CA GLU A 477 31.33 6.70 16.89
C GLU A 477 30.29 7.48 17.69
N ASP A 478 29.15 7.82 17.06
CA ASP A 478 28.06 8.56 17.72
C ASP A 478 27.39 7.78 18.87
N LEU A 479 27.31 6.44 18.77
CA LEU A 479 26.77 5.58 19.84
C LEU A 479 27.84 4.97 20.74
N ASN A 480 29.12 5.12 20.38
CA ASN A 480 30.27 4.49 21.03
C ASN A 480 30.11 2.96 21.25
N ARG A 481 29.51 2.29 20.27
CA ARG A 481 29.32 0.82 20.26
C ARG A 481 29.08 0.32 18.84
N THR A 482 29.11 -1.00 18.67
CA THR A 482 28.62 -1.64 17.44
C THR A 482 27.11 -1.40 17.32
N ALA A 483 26.72 -0.77 16.23
CA ALA A 483 25.35 -0.57 15.81
C ALA A 483 24.93 -1.69 14.84
N SER A 484 23.65 -2.02 14.84
CA SER A 484 23.03 -3.08 14.05
C SER A 484 21.65 -2.63 13.54
N LEU A 485 21.00 -3.44 12.70
CA LEU A 485 19.67 -3.12 12.16
C LEU A 485 18.65 -2.76 13.27
N LYS A 486 18.63 -3.51 14.39
CA LYS A 486 17.68 -3.27 15.49
C LYS A 486 17.79 -1.88 16.14
N ASP A 487 18.94 -1.21 16.00
CA ASP A 487 19.16 0.11 16.60
C ASP A 487 18.44 1.23 15.82
N VAL A 488 18.10 0.98 14.55
CA VAL A 488 17.51 1.97 13.63
C VAL A 488 16.24 1.49 12.92
N CYS A 489 15.91 0.19 12.95
CA CYS A 489 14.76 -0.35 12.25
C CYS A 489 13.42 0.16 12.79
N PHE A 490 12.41 0.24 11.93
CA PHE A 490 11.03 0.43 12.35
C PHE A 490 10.47 -0.90 12.88
N ALA A 491 9.95 -0.90 14.10
CA ALA A 491 9.41 -2.08 14.78
C ALA A 491 8.00 -1.77 15.32
N PRO A 492 6.92 -2.26 14.67
CA PRO A 492 5.56 -1.83 15.00
C PRO A 492 5.03 -2.37 16.34
N LEU A 493 5.45 -3.57 16.76
CA LEU A 493 4.94 -4.23 17.97
C LEU A 493 5.83 -4.03 19.21
N ASN A 494 7.15 -3.90 19.02
CA ASN A 494 8.12 -3.72 20.10
C ASN A 494 9.11 -2.56 19.82
N PRO A 495 8.63 -1.31 19.77
CA PRO A 495 9.43 -0.16 19.31
C PRO A 495 10.54 0.24 20.29
N SER A 496 10.40 -0.05 21.59
CA SER A 496 11.34 0.45 22.62
C SER A 496 12.62 -0.36 22.73
N ASN A 497 12.55 -1.67 22.52
CA ASN A 497 13.71 -2.56 22.58
C ASN A 497 13.52 -3.72 21.60
N PRO A 498 13.60 -3.45 20.29
CA PRO A 498 13.34 -4.45 19.26
C PRO A 498 14.44 -5.51 19.20
N ASN A 499 14.03 -6.75 18.97
CA ASN A 499 14.90 -7.78 18.42
C ASN A 499 14.95 -7.66 16.89
N LEU A 500 15.88 -8.37 16.24
CA LEU A 500 15.98 -8.37 14.77
C LEU A 500 14.70 -8.91 14.09
N THR A 501 13.98 -9.82 14.75
CA THR A 501 12.69 -10.36 14.30
C THR A 501 11.53 -9.37 14.45
N ASP A 502 11.70 -8.31 15.23
CA ASP A 502 10.66 -7.28 15.43
C ASP A 502 10.74 -6.18 14.36
N CYS A 503 11.84 -6.15 13.58
CA CYS A 503 12.07 -5.17 12.53
C CYS A 503 11.20 -5.44 11.29
N ALA A 504 10.56 -4.40 10.77
CA ALA A 504 9.71 -4.48 9.59
C ALA A 504 10.53 -4.70 8.30
N VAL A 505 10.65 -5.97 7.91
CA VAL A 505 11.23 -6.42 6.64
C VAL A 505 10.12 -7.10 5.84
N ASN A 506 9.72 -6.48 4.72
CA ASN A 506 8.68 -7.02 3.85
C ASN A 506 9.32 -7.71 2.65
N SER A 507 9.02 -9.00 2.46
CA SER A 507 9.54 -9.82 1.37
C SER A 507 8.71 -11.11 1.22
N LEU A 508 8.88 -11.85 0.12
CA LEU A 508 8.22 -13.16 -0.05
C LEU A 508 8.61 -14.20 1.02
N PRO A 509 9.89 -14.33 1.44
CA PRO A 509 10.31 -15.21 2.54
C PRO A 509 9.55 -15.05 3.86
N GLN A 510 8.91 -13.90 4.10
CA GLN A 510 8.13 -13.67 5.31
C GLN A 510 6.90 -14.56 5.45
N TYR A 511 6.32 -15.06 4.34
CA TYR A 511 5.24 -16.05 4.43
C TYR A 511 5.71 -17.35 5.09
N PHE A 512 7.01 -17.64 5.04
CA PHE A 512 7.63 -18.78 5.71
C PHE A 512 8.35 -18.37 7.01
N GLN A 513 8.09 -17.16 7.53
CA GLN A 513 8.73 -16.57 8.71
C GLN A 513 10.26 -16.63 8.63
N ASN A 514 10.82 -16.40 7.43
CA ASN A 514 12.26 -16.47 7.17
C ASN A 514 12.92 -17.81 7.55
N SER A 515 12.14 -18.91 7.57
CA SER A 515 12.61 -20.24 7.96
C SER A 515 12.77 -21.17 6.75
N LEU A 516 13.99 -21.69 6.58
CA LEU A 516 14.28 -22.71 5.57
C LEU A 516 13.55 -24.03 5.86
N ASP A 517 13.31 -24.36 7.14
CA ASP A 517 12.56 -25.54 7.53
C ASP A 517 11.10 -25.44 7.10
N ASN A 518 10.47 -24.27 7.29
CA ASN A 518 9.10 -24.03 6.82
C ASN A 518 9.00 -24.09 5.29
N LEU A 519 9.99 -23.55 4.58
CA LEU A 519 10.06 -23.62 3.10
C LEU A 519 10.31 -25.06 2.58
N ASN A 520 10.96 -25.90 3.38
CA ASN A 520 11.23 -27.30 3.06
C ASN A 520 10.15 -28.27 3.55
N ALA A 521 9.19 -27.79 4.34
CA ALA A 521 8.10 -28.59 4.86
C ALA A 521 7.26 -29.17 3.72
N LYS A 522 6.86 -30.43 3.90
CA LYS A 522 6.03 -31.20 2.99
C LYS A 522 5.09 -32.06 3.81
N ALA A 523 3.86 -32.19 3.37
CA ALA A 523 2.88 -33.04 4.00
C ALA A 523 2.02 -33.75 2.95
N ASN A 524 1.51 -34.93 3.27
CA ASN A 524 0.51 -35.58 2.43
C ASN A 524 -0.87 -35.15 2.89
N MET A 525 -1.69 -34.69 1.94
CA MET A 525 -3.06 -34.28 2.19
C MET A 525 -3.99 -35.08 1.29
N THR A 526 -5.15 -35.48 1.81
CA THR A 526 -6.20 -36.14 1.06
C THR A 526 -7.40 -35.22 0.97
N GLU A 527 -7.80 -34.86 -0.24
CA GLU A 527 -8.96 -34.00 -0.52
C GLU A 527 -9.84 -34.72 -1.55
N LEU A 528 -11.14 -34.84 -1.29
CA LEU A 528 -12.10 -35.52 -2.19
C LEU A 528 -11.65 -36.92 -2.66
N GLY A 529 -10.99 -37.67 -1.78
CA GLY A 529 -10.47 -39.02 -2.06
C GLY A 529 -9.17 -39.06 -2.88
N VAL A 530 -8.57 -37.91 -3.19
CA VAL A 530 -7.28 -37.80 -3.88
C VAL A 530 -6.21 -37.40 -2.87
N THR A 531 -5.18 -38.25 -2.70
CA THR A 531 -4.03 -37.95 -1.85
C THR A 531 -2.89 -37.37 -2.69
N LYS A 532 -2.38 -36.20 -2.30
CA LYS A 532 -1.24 -35.54 -2.96
C LYS A 532 -0.32 -34.91 -1.91
N GLU A 533 0.96 -34.81 -2.26
CA GLU A 533 1.94 -34.06 -1.46
C GLU A 533 1.69 -32.57 -1.66
N VAL A 534 1.44 -31.86 -0.55
CA VAL A 534 1.39 -30.40 -0.47
C VAL A 534 2.74 -29.86 0.00
N ASP A 535 3.16 -28.73 -0.56
CA ASP A 535 4.44 -28.11 -0.22
C ASP A 535 4.37 -26.57 -0.27
N TRP A 536 5.54 -25.93 -0.24
CA TRP A 536 5.66 -24.47 -0.24
C TRP A 536 4.86 -23.75 -1.34
N ARG A 537 4.57 -24.40 -2.47
CA ARG A 537 3.78 -23.78 -3.56
C ARG A 537 2.33 -23.59 -3.14
N ASP A 538 1.73 -24.59 -2.48
CA ASP A 538 0.36 -24.50 -1.97
C ASP A 538 0.25 -23.43 -0.87
N HIS A 539 1.21 -23.43 0.05
CA HIS A 539 1.27 -22.42 1.11
C HIS A 539 1.41 -21.00 0.53
N LEU A 540 2.29 -20.81 -0.45
CA LEU A 540 2.49 -19.52 -1.10
C LEU A 540 1.23 -19.03 -1.81
N ILE A 541 0.56 -19.90 -2.59
CA ILE A 541 -0.71 -19.54 -3.25
C ILE A 541 -1.75 -19.11 -2.21
N TYR A 542 -1.85 -19.86 -1.11
CA TYR A 542 -2.78 -19.57 -0.04
C TYR A 542 -2.50 -18.20 0.61
N CYS A 543 -1.26 -17.91 1.00
CA CYS A 543 -0.92 -16.65 1.67
C CYS A 543 -0.98 -15.43 0.74
N LEU A 544 -0.69 -15.59 -0.55
CA LEU A 544 -0.88 -14.53 -1.53
C LEU A 544 -2.35 -14.13 -1.68
N GLY A 545 -3.28 -15.09 -1.58
CA GLY A 545 -4.73 -14.84 -1.61
C GLY A 545 -5.32 -14.40 -0.26
N SER A 546 -4.74 -14.88 0.85
CA SER A 546 -5.25 -14.72 2.21
C SER A 546 -4.13 -14.37 3.22
N PRO A 547 -3.51 -13.18 3.10
CA PRO A 547 -2.32 -12.80 3.89
C PRO A 547 -2.59 -12.59 5.38
N LEU A 548 -3.87 -12.54 5.78
CA LEU A 548 -4.31 -12.37 7.18
C LEU A 548 -4.56 -13.70 7.91
N SER A 549 -4.22 -14.83 7.28
CA SER A 549 -4.48 -16.15 7.87
C SER A 549 -3.42 -16.51 8.91
N PHE A 550 -3.87 -16.88 10.12
CA PHE A 550 -3.01 -17.37 11.19
C PHE A 550 -2.53 -18.82 10.97
N LYS A 551 -3.27 -19.57 10.15
CA LYS A 551 -2.99 -20.95 9.77
C LYS A 551 -3.51 -21.18 8.37
N ASP A 552 -2.75 -21.86 7.53
CA ASP A 552 -3.22 -22.30 6.22
C ASP A 552 -4.13 -23.54 6.34
N ILE A 553 -4.93 -23.79 5.32
CA ILE A 553 -5.85 -24.95 5.26
C ILE A 553 -5.15 -26.22 4.76
N THR A 554 -3.84 -26.13 4.52
CA THR A 554 -3.07 -27.29 4.04
C THR A 554 -2.67 -28.16 5.23
N ALA A 555 -2.21 -29.38 4.97
CA ALA A 555 -1.65 -30.23 6.02
C ALA A 555 -0.35 -29.68 6.65
N LEU A 556 0.23 -28.57 6.12
CA LEU A 556 1.40 -27.91 6.70
C LEU A 556 1.05 -27.10 7.95
N GLY A 557 -0.13 -26.48 8.00
CA GLY A 557 -0.59 -25.69 9.16
C GLY A 557 0.27 -24.48 9.48
N LEU A 558 0.85 -23.83 8.47
CA LEU A 558 1.76 -22.69 8.61
C LEU A 558 1.00 -21.34 8.67
N SER A 559 1.57 -20.35 9.34
CA SER A 559 1.03 -18.98 9.40
C SER A 559 1.39 -18.20 8.13
N CYS A 560 0.53 -17.27 7.71
CA CYS A 560 0.84 -16.33 6.63
C CYS A 560 1.39 -14.98 7.15
N MET A 561 1.46 -14.80 8.47
CA MET A 561 1.96 -13.57 9.11
C MET A 561 3.49 -13.55 9.10
N ALA A 562 4.09 -12.37 8.96
CA ALA A 562 5.53 -12.20 9.13
C ALA A 562 5.97 -12.52 10.56
N ASP A 563 7.27 -12.76 10.73
CA ASP A 563 7.91 -12.95 12.04
C ASP A 563 7.72 -11.76 13.00
N TYR A 564 7.69 -10.53 12.46
CA TYR A 564 7.42 -9.30 13.22
C TYR A 564 5.94 -9.09 13.57
N GLY A 565 5.06 -10.06 13.25
CA GLY A 565 3.68 -10.11 13.73
C GLY A 565 2.66 -9.29 12.93
N ALA A 566 2.97 -8.91 11.69
CA ALA A 566 2.02 -8.24 10.79
C ALA A 566 1.84 -9.02 9.46
N PRO A 567 0.73 -8.81 8.74
CA PRO A 567 0.53 -9.43 7.43
C PRO A 567 1.41 -8.76 6.38
N VAL A 568 2.03 -9.57 5.52
CA VAL A 568 2.67 -9.07 4.30
C VAL A 568 1.65 -9.17 3.17
N PHE A 569 1.19 -8.03 2.68
CA PHE A 569 0.32 -8.04 1.52
C PHE A 569 1.10 -8.42 0.26
N SER A 570 0.43 -9.11 -0.67
CA SER A 570 1.06 -9.58 -1.92
C SER A 570 1.72 -8.45 -2.71
N PHE A 571 1.12 -7.26 -2.77
CA PHE A 571 1.69 -6.08 -3.44
C PHE A 571 2.94 -5.49 -2.77
N LEU A 572 3.30 -5.93 -1.56
CA LEU A 572 4.55 -5.57 -0.88
C LEU A 572 5.66 -6.62 -1.06
N ALA A 573 5.31 -7.81 -1.53
CA ALA A 573 6.25 -8.94 -1.69
C ALA A 573 6.54 -9.29 -3.16
N VAL A 574 5.56 -9.12 -4.05
CA VAL A 574 5.66 -9.44 -5.48
C VAL A 574 5.09 -8.32 -6.35
N GLY A 575 5.57 -8.20 -7.58
CA GLY A 575 5.14 -7.18 -8.54
C GLY A 575 5.16 -7.67 -10.00
N GLY A 576 4.53 -6.91 -10.90
CA GLY A 576 4.46 -7.25 -12.32
C GLY A 576 3.51 -8.41 -12.63
N TYR A 577 2.27 -8.33 -12.13
CA TYR A 577 1.21 -9.31 -12.41
C TYR A 577 -0.06 -8.59 -12.89
N GLU A 578 -0.93 -9.31 -13.60
CA GLU A 578 -2.22 -8.81 -14.08
C GLU A 578 -3.39 -9.55 -13.42
N ASN A 579 -4.53 -8.88 -13.23
CA ASN A 579 -5.82 -9.49 -12.85
C ASN A 579 -5.80 -10.45 -11.63
N ASP A 580 -4.92 -10.20 -10.66
CA ASP A 580 -4.68 -11.01 -9.46
C ASP A 580 -3.99 -12.37 -9.70
N ASP A 581 -3.32 -12.58 -10.84
CA ASP A 581 -2.47 -13.76 -11.10
C ASP A 581 -1.11 -13.64 -10.38
N LEU A 582 -1.15 -13.71 -9.05
CA LEU A 582 -0.01 -13.42 -8.17
C LEU A 582 1.16 -14.41 -8.34
N THR A 583 0.89 -15.66 -8.74
CA THR A 583 1.94 -16.66 -9.00
C THR A 583 2.68 -16.44 -10.31
N ASN A 584 2.13 -15.60 -11.19
CA ASN A 584 2.76 -15.21 -12.45
C ASN A 584 3.49 -13.85 -12.35
N ALA A 585 3.78 -13.37 -11.14
CA ALA A 585 4.51 -12.12 -10.92
C ALA A 585 5.90 -12.13 -11.58
N GLU A 586 6.33 -11.00 -12.12
CA GLU A 586 7.61 -10.85 -12.82
C GLU A 586 8.76 -10.41 -11.89
N ALA A 587 8.45 -9.85 -10.72
CA ALA A 587 9.43 -9.33 -9.78
C ALA A 587 9.14 -9.71 -8.33
N LEU A 588 10.20 -9.88 -7.54
CA LEU A 588 10.16 -9.95 -6.08
C LEU A 588 10.56 -8.60 -5.50
N VAL A 589 9.84 -8.16 -4.47
CA VAL A 589 10.11 -6.91 -3.78
C VAL A 589 10.58 -7.23 -2.36
N MET A 590 11.70 -6.63 -1.94
CA MET A 590 12.20 -6.69 -0.59
C MET A 590 12.36 -5.26 -0.06
N THR A 591 11.74 -4.95 1.07
CA THR A 591 11.74 -3.60 1.64
C THR A 591 12.14 -3.64 3.12
N PHE A 592 13.16 -2.86 3.48
CA PHE A 592 13.58 -2.59 4.85
C PHE A 592 13.10 -1.20 5.26
N SER A 593 12.33 -1.13 6.35
CA SER A 593 11.85 0.15 6.90
C SER A 593 12.69 0.56 8.11
N LEU A 594 13.28 1.76 8.08
CA LEU A 594 14.04 2.32 9.19
C LEU A 594 13.29 3.50 9.80
N ASN A 595 13.40 3.68 11.11
CA ASN A 595 12.92 4.90 11.75
C ASN A 595 13.65 6.11 11.17
N ASN A 596 12.91 7.18 10.92
CA ASN A 596 13.47 8.45 10.49
C ASN A 596 13.64 9.38 11.68
N TYR A 597 14.54 10.35 11.55
CA TYR A 597 14.89 11.27 12.62
C TYR A 597 15.17 12.65 12.05
N ALA A 598 15.02 13.68 12.87
CA ALA A 598 15.53 15.00 12.54
C ALA A 598 17.04 14.92 12.24
N ARG A 599 17.53 15.71 11.27
CA ARG A 599 18.95 15.70 10.86
C ARG A 599 19.93 16.01 12.01
N THR A 600 19.48 16.70 13.06
CA THR A 600 20.28 17.01 14.27
C THR A 600 20.42 15.82 15.23
N ASN A 601 19.60 14.78 15.08
CA ASN A 601 19.62 13.60 15.94
C ASN A 601 20.80 12.68 15.58
N THR A 602 21.53 12.19 16.57
CA THR A 602 22.66 11.25 16.36
C THR A 602 22.23 9.98 15.64
N LYS A 603 21.01 9.48 15.89
CA LYS A 603 20.47 8.29 15.21
C LYS A 603 20.30 8.47 13.70
N PHE A 604 20.13 9.71 13.21
CA PHE A 604 20.07 9.98 11.77
C PHE A 604 21.37 9.53 11.08
N LYS A 605 22.53 9.86 11.65
CA LYS A 605 23.83 9.44 11.11
C LYS A 605 24.02 7.93 11.15
N VAL A 606 23.54 7.28 12.21
CA VAL A 606 23.57 5.82 12.32
C VAL A 606 22.74 5.17 11.22
N ALA A 607 21.53 5.67 10.95
CA ALA A 607 20.69 5.18 9.87
C ALA A 607 21.36 5.40 8.49
N MET A 608 21.93 6.58 8.25
CA MET A 608 22.68 6.88 7.02
C MET A 608 23.88 5.95 6.84
N GLN A 609 24.58 5.59 7.92
CA GLN A 609 25.71 4.66 7.86
C GLN A 609 25.25 3.23 7.58
N TRP A 610 24.15 2.78 8.19
CA TRP A 610 23.54 1.48 7.88
C TRP A 610 23.15 1.40 6.40
N GLU A 611 22.54 2.46 5.85
CA GLU A 611 22.18 2.55 4.43
C GLU A 611 23.42 2.49 3.52
N THR A 612 24.56 3.04 3.93
CA THR A 612 25.83 2.89 3.20
C THR A 612 26.28 1.42 3.12
N GLU A 613 26.24 0.70 4.23
CA GLU A 613 26.63 -0.72 4.27
C GLU A 613 25.63 -1.59 3.49
N PHE A 614 24.35 -1.27 3.56
CA PHE A 614 23.31 -1.87 2.72
C PHE A 614 23.64 -1.72 1.22
N LEU A 615 23.92 -0.49 0.76
CA LEU A 615 24.26 -0.23 -0.65
C LEU A 615 25.51 -1.01 -1.07
N LYS A 616 26.54 -1.09 -0.23
CA LYS A 616 27.76 -1.88 -0.51
C LYS A 616 27.43 -3.36 -0.71
N ILE A 617 26.67 -3.97 0.20
CA ILE A 617 26.29 -5.39 0.10
C ILE A 617 25.52 -5.66 -1.19
N VAL A 618 24.56 -4.81 -1.54
CA VAL A 618 23.75 -4.97 -2.76
C VAL A 618 24.60 -4.79 -4.02
N GLN A 619 25.50 -3.79 -4.05
CA GLN A 619 26.40 -3.55 -5.17
C GLN A 619 27.41 -4.69 -5.36
N ASP A 620 27.97 -5.21 -4.27
CA ASP A 620 28.90 -6.35 -4.32
C ASP A 620 28.19 -7.61 -4.81
N TYR A 621 26.95 -7.82 -4.37
CA TYR A 621 26.13 -8.92 -4.84
C TYR A 621 25.82 -8.78 -6.34
N GLN A 622 25.41 -7.59 -6.79
CA GLN A 622 25.11 -7.32 -8.20
C GLN A 622 26.33 -7.54 -9.12
N LYS A 623 27.54 -7.27 -8.63
CA LYS A 623 28.80 -7.51 -9.37
C LYS A 623 29.21 -8.99 -9.38
N SER A 624 28.64 -9.82 -8.52
CA SER A 624 29.00 -11.23 -8.44
C SER A 624 28.54 -11.99 -9.70
N PRO A 625 29.42 -12.72 -10.39
CA PRO A 625 29.03 -13.53 -11.56
C PRO A 625 28.12 -14.72 -11.20
N SER A 626 27.93 -15.00 -9.92
CA SER A 626 27.03 -16.05 -9.42
C SER A 626 25.61 -15.57 -9.15
N ALA A 627 25.30 -14.29 -9.36
CA ALA A 627 23.98 -13.74 -9.07
C ALA A 627 22.95 -14.21 -10.10
N ASN A 628 21.89 -14.88 -9.64
CA ASN A 628 20.81 -15.32 -10.52
C ASN A 628 19.73 -14.24 -10.76
N PHE A 629 19.84 -13.11 -10.06
CA PHE A 629 18.92 -11.99 -10.13
C PHE A 629 19.50 -10.81 -10.91
N THR A 630 18.63 -10.10 -11.61
CA THR A 630 18.84 -8.70 -12.00
C THR A 630 18.22 -7.77 -10.98
N PHE A 631 18.96 -6.74 -10.58
CA PHE A 631 18.64 -5.87 -9.45
C PHE A 631 18.27 -4.46 -9.91
N ALA A 632 17.20 -3.92 -9.32
CA ALA A 632 17.05 -2.49 -9.10
C ALA A 632 16.95 -2.26 -7.59
N TYR A 633 17.60 -1.24 -7.07
CA TYR A 633 17.62 -0.97 -5.63
C TYR A 633 17.63 0.53 -5.37
N MET A 634 17.13 0.91 -4.20
CA MET A 634 17.20 2.27 -3.68
C MET A 634 17.43 2.24 -2.17
N ALA A 635 18.14 3.24 -1.69
CA ALA A 635 18.18 3.61 -0.28
C ALA A 635 17.66 5.04 -0.15
N GLU A 636 17.11 5.42 0.99
CA GLU A 636 16.56 6.77 1.17
C GLU A 636 17.64 7.85 0.92
N ARG A 637 18.89 7.58 1.29
CA ARG A 637 20.04 8.47 1.01
C ARG A 637 20.49 8.54 -0.46
N SER A 638 20.14 7.56 -1.31
CA SER A 638 20.78 7.42 -2.63
C SER A 638 20.48 8.60 -3.56
N LEU A 639 19.32 9.25 -3.38
CA LEU A 639 18.97 10.46 -4.15
C LEU A 639 19.91 11.63 -3.83
N GLU A 640 20.20 11.86 -2.54
CA GLU A 640 21.10 12.93 -2.09
C GLU A 640 22.54 12.66 -2.55
N ASP A 641 23.00 11.41 -2.44
CA ASP A 641 24.35 11.01 -2.85
C ASP A 641 24.58 11.16 -4.37
N GLU A 642 23.64 10.71 -5.21
CA GLU A 642 23.81 10.75 -6.67
C GLU A 642 23.80 12.18 -7.23
N ILE A 643 22.97 13.09 -6.67
CA ILE A 643 22.97 14.51 -7.05
C ILE A 643 24.32 15.16 -6.74
N ASN A 644 24.87 14.88 -5.56
CA ASN A 644 26.17 15.41 -5.13
C ASN A 644 27.32 14.86 -5.99
N ARG A 645 27.28 13.57 -6.35
CA ARG A 645 28.28 12.93 -7.20
C ARG A 645 28.32 13.56 -8.59
N THR A 646 27.18 13.71 -9.27
CA THR A 646 27.13 14.32 -10.61
C THR A 646 27.63 15.76 -10.59
N THR A 647 27.26 16.53 -9.56
CA THR A 647 27.75 17.91 -9.41
C THR A 647 29.27 17.97 -9.33
N ALA A 648 29.91 17.05 -8.59
CA ALA A 648 31.36 16.99 -8.48
C ALA A 648 32.05 16.55 -9.78
N GLU A 649 31.46 15.61 -10.53
CA GLU A 649 31.98 15.12 -11.81
C GLU A 649 31.96 16.18 -12.91
N ASP A 650 31.05 17.14 -12.84
CA ASP A 650 30.92 18.22 -13.83
C ASP A 650 31.88 19.40 -13.59
N ILE A 651 32.44 19.56 -12.38
CA ILE A 651 33.35 20.68 -12.05
C ILE A 651 34.54 20.79 -13.03
N PRO A 652 35.28 19.70 -13.36
CA PRO A 652 36.37 19.76 -14.32
C PRO A 652 35.93 20.21 -15.73
N ILE A 653 34.71 19.84 -16.14
CA ILE A 653 34.16 20.23 -17.45
C ILE A 653 33.95 21.75 -17.50
N PHE A 654 33.37 22.32 -16.44
CA PHE A 654 33.23 23.77 -16.34
C PHE A 654 34.59 24.48 -16.36
N MET A 655 35.59 23.97 -15.65
CA MET A 655 36.95 24.53 -15.65
C MET A 655 37.57 24.56 -17.06
N ILE A 656 37.37 23.50 -17.85
CA ILE A 656 37.83 23.46 -19.26
C ILE A 656 37.09 24.51 -20.10
N SER A 657 35.77 24.69 -19.90
CA SER A 657 35.01 25.72 -20.62
C SER A 657 35.56 27.13 -20.38
N TYR A 658 35.92 27.46 -19.14
CA TYR A 658 36.52 28.74 -18.79
C TYR A 658 37.91 28.92 -19.43
N ALA A 659 38.71 27.85 -19.46
CA ALA A 659 40.01 27.86 -20.13
C ALA A 659 39.88 28.09 -21.65
N VAL A 660 38.91 27.47 -22.31
CA VAL A 660 38.65 27.67 -23.74
C VAL A 660 38.19 29.10 -24.02
N ILE A 661 37.28 29.65 -23.20
CA ILE A 661 36.84 31.05 -23.32
C ILE A 661 38.03 32.00 -23.16
N PHE A 662 38.91 31.74 -22.18
CA PHE A 662 40.13 32.54 -21.98
C PHE A 662 41.03 32.52 -23.21
N VAL A 663 41.31 31.34 -23.78
CA VAL A 663 42.11 31.19 -25.00
C VAL A 663 41.43 31.92 -26.17
N TYR A 664 40.12 31.77 -26.33
CA TYR A 664 39.37 32.45 -27.38
C TYR A 664 39.50 33.97 -27.28
N ILE A 665 39.32 34.56 -26.09
CA ILE A 665 39.44 36.01 -25.87
C ILE A 665 40.88 36.47 -26.15
N ALA A 666 41.86 35.76 -25.62
CA ALA A 666 43.28 36.06 -25.80
C ALA A 666 43.70 36.06 -27.28
N VAL A 667 43.16 35.10 -28.05
CA VAL A 667 43.36 35.07 -29.50
C VAL A 667 42.59 36.22 -30.14
N ALA A 668 41.27 36.29 -29.99
CA ALA A 668 40.39 37.20 -30.73
C ALA A 668 40.73 38.70 -30.59
N LEU A 669 41.26 39.14 -29.45
CA LEU A 669 41.69 40.53 -29.24
C LEU A 669 43.08 40.86 -29.80
N GLY A 670 43.86 39.86 -30.23
CA GLY A 670 45.19 40.05 -30.78
C GLY A 670 45.19 40.54 -32.23
N GLU A 671 46.13 41.43 -32.56
CA GLU A 671 46.44 41.79 -33.96
C GLU A 671 47.57 40.91 -34.51
N TYR A 672 47.27 40.06 -35.49
CA TYR A 672 48.23 39.11 -36.05
C TYR A 672 48.81 39.59 -37.38
N SER A 673 50.13 39.77 -37.45
CA SER A 673 50.86 40.07 -38.69
C SER A 673 51.58 38.86 -39.31
N SER A 674 51.68 37.74 -38.59
CA SER A 674 52.34 36.49 -39.01
C SER A 674 52.06 35.33 -38.03
N LEU A 675 51.97 34.10 -38.53
CA LEU A 675 51.82 32.85 -37.73
C LEU A 675 52.92 32.66 -36.67
N LYS A 676 54.12 33.22 -36.87
CA LYS A 676 55.23 33.12 -35.91
C LYS A 676 55.16 34.14 -34.76
N ARG A 677 54.22 35.10 -34.78
CA ARG A 677 54.12 36.20 -33.80
C ARG A 677 52.83 36.21 -32.97
N ILE A 678 52.07 35.10 -32.98
CA ILE A 678 50.78 34.99 -32.27
C ILE A 678 50.95 35.21 -30.74
N LEU A 679 52.06 34.77 -30.13
CA LEU A 679 52.30 34.88 -28.69
C LEU A 679 53.07 36.15 -28.23
N VAL A 680 53.55 36.99 -29.17
CA VAL A 680 54.53 38.07 -28.85
C VAL A 680 53.86 39.45 -28.67
N ARG A 681 52.55 39.55 -28.93
CA ARG A 681 51.73 40.75 -28.69
C ARG A 681 50.46 40.42 -27.89
N LEU A 682 50.64 39.62 -26.83
CA LEU A 682 49.62 39.39 -25.80
C LEU A 682 49.78 40.43 -24.68
#